data_AF-A0A7X7U5E4-F1
#
_entry.id   AF-A0A7X7U5E4-F1
#
_cell.length_a   1.000
_cell.length_b   1.000
_cell.length_c   1.000
_cell.angle_alpha   90.00
_cell.angle_beta   90.00
_cell.angle_gamma   90.00
#
_symmetry.space_group_name_H-M   'P 1'
#
loop_
_entity.id
_entity.type
_entity.pdbx_description
1 polymer ?
#
loop_
_entity_poly.entity_id
_entity_poly.type
_entity_poly.pdbx_seq_one_letter_code
_entity_poly.pdbx_strand_id
1 'polypeptide(L)'
;MSKKSMCAVVLGVLWAASSGLADSVLVSSFEGSLDGWYKDAATLSFSATGATAGAQALQVDGPGGWKINAKLDVKPHRATLAKKGVKVTADVTAFDADMTTSWMQIEMIINAQNNDNNGANNNIGWNGLGAQDVIRDGQPHTYTWTVPDALTAKIAGADDGIAWFEFALVSNLDGASVAKFYIDNIQLVYEGPTASTVVSNFEGGLDGWYTDSWTAGKTAVGSTGATVGAQAMQVEGPGGWQQLTKVSVKPYLATMATKGVKITADVTAFAADMTSAWLQVGMVINAQNNNDNGANNNLGWNDLGLQDVPRDGQPHTITWVIPDAVASKIAGANDSIAWFEILLISNADAASVVKFYVDNVQLVSPAVNTGKATDTVIGDWEQSLDGWVVGGGADVRYSDTNGVTLGKYSLDVYTPTGAWASVLTMNLMDPNNAAVLKAFRANTKLSVDITHLVRDWPVDKIPPWNGIHFIVNTNAEALPSLGAGWVNLGYQAGWSQNNGDRTDTATWDYGQVVADLNANWSKVTYLELQIVVNANSADYTGWVWFYMDNMRLSGGGIALNPQPANGAKDVNVDTQLSWAGGVFAASHNLYLGTSSGAVATANGDSDPSVRFVTLDGTSFDPNGLEFNTQYFWRVDAVNDVSPDSPWKGAVWNFTTGNFLVVDDFESYQDVVNEGKAIFDTWHDGWENPNNGSVVGNDEAPFAQDTIVAAHGGAQV
;
A
#
# COMPACT_ATOMS: atom_id res chain seq x y z
N MET A 1 -41.84 5.43 52.19
CA MET A 1 -41.63 5.96 50.83
C MET A 1 -40.17 6.30 50.64
N SER A 2 -39.60 5.89 49.50
CA SER A 2 -38.28 6.29 48.96
C SER A 2 -37.02 5.87 49.76
N LYS A 3 -36.50 4.67 49.46
CA LYS A 3 -35.05 4.39 49.52
C LYS A 3 -34.50 4.45 48.10
N LYS A 4 -33.58 5.40 47.86
CA LYS A 4 -32.78 5.51 46.63
C LYS A 4 -31.80 4.33 46.57
N SER A 5 -31.87 3.52 45.52
CA SER A 5 -30.82 2.56 45.16
C SER A 5 -29.99 3.16 44.03
N MET A 6 -28.67 3.15 44.21
CA MET A 6 -27.66 3.46 43.19
C MET A 6 -27.89 2.57 41.96
N CYS A 7 -28.04 3.18 40.79
CA CYS A 7 -27.94 2.50 39.52
C CYS A 7 -26.50 2.71 39.02
N ALA A 8 -25.71 1.63 39.04
CA ALA A 8 -24.39 1.62 38.43
C ALA A 8 -24.57 1.63 36.91
N VAL A 9 -24.11 2.69 36.25
CA VAL A 9 -23.96 2.74 34.80
C VAL A 9 -22.72 1.93 34.46
N VAL A 10 -22.92 0.71 33.95
CA VAL A 10 -21.85 -0.06 33.30
C VAL A 10 -21.71 0.52 31.89
N LEU A 11 -20.62 1.23 31.64
CA LEU A 11 -20.19 1.60 30.29
C LEU A 11 -19.88 0.29 29.54
N GLY A 12 -20.73 -0.05 28.56
CA GLY A 12 -20.37 -1.01 27.53
C GLY A 12 -19.30 -0.40 26.63
N VAL A 13 -18.11 -0.99 26.65
CA VAL A 13 -17.03 -0.68 25.71
C VAL A 13 -17.48 -1.13 24.33
N LEU A 14 -17.81 -0.17 23.47
CA LEU A 14 -17.94 -0.41 22.02
C LEU A 14 -16.54 -0.78 21.53
N TRP A 15 -16.35 -2.03 21.11
CA TRP A 15 -15.19 -2.40 20.33
C TRP A 15 -15.30 -1.68 18.98
N ALA A 16 -14.42 -0.70 18.75
CA ALA A 16 -14.20 -0.18 17.42
C ALA A 16 -13.58 -1.30 16.58
N ALA A 17 -14.31 -1.78 15.58
CA ALA A 17 -13.75 -2.67 14.57
C ALA A 17 -12.64 -1.90 13.82
N SER A 18 -11.42 -2.40 13.92
CA SER A 18 -10.28 -1.93 13.15
C SER A 18 -10.53 -2.18 11.66
N SER A 19 -10.43 -1.12 10.85
CA SER A 19 -10.52 -1.16 9.39
C SER A 19 -9.28 -1.84 8.80
N GLY A 20 -9.49 -2.86 7.95
CA GLY A 20 -8.46 -3.74 7.41
C GLY A 20 -7.67 -3.11 6.26
N LEU A 21 -6.35 -3.18 6.41
CA LEU A 21 -5.36 -3.06 5.33
C LEU A 21 -5.15 -4.46 4.72
N ALA A 22 -4.26 -4.60 3.73
CA ALA A 22 -3.70 -5.93 3.45
C ALA A 22 -3.13 -6.46 4.76
N ASP A 23 -3.73 -7.52 5.31
CA ASP A 23 -3.27 -8.07 6.57
C ASP A 23 -1.87 -8.66 6.34
N SER A 24 -0.85 -8.02 6.89
CA SER A 24 0.45 -8.64 7.05
C SER A 24 0.56 -9.21 8.46
N VAL A 25 1.11 -10.42 8.55
CA VAL A 25 1.40 -11.07 9.83
C VAL A 25 2.91 -11.08 9.98
N LEU A 26 3.41 -10.32 10.95
CA LEU A 26 4.81 -10.39 11.34
C LEU A 26 5.11 -11.81 11.85
N VAL A 27 6.09 -12.45 11.22
CA VAL A 27 6.61 -13.77 11.61
C VAL A 27 7.83 -13.60 12.48
N SER A 28 8.75 -12.70 12.13
CA SER A 28 9.95 -12.43 12.92
C SER A 28 10.48 -11.02 12.68
N SER A 29 10.87 -10.34 13.76
CA SER A 29 11.56 -9.04 13.74
C SER A 29 12.89 -9.06 14.51
N PHE A 30 13.24 -10.19 15.12
CA PHE A 30 14.54 -10.45 15.78
C PHE A 30 14.93 -9.47 16.91
N GLU A 31 13.93 -8.86 17.55
CA GLU A 31 14.12 -7.89 18.63
C GLU A 31 14.29 -8.59 19.98
N GLY A 32 15.51 -8.62 20.50
CA GLY A 32 15.85 -9.21 21.80
C GLY A 32 15.75 -10.75 21.87
N SER A 33 15.33 -11.41 20.78
CA SER A 33 15.11 -12.87 20.71
C SER A 33 15.25 -13.37 19.26
N LEU A 34 15.55 -14.67 19.06
CA LEU A 34 15.60 -15.28 17.71
C LEU A 34 14.20 -15.62 17.17
N ASP A 35 13.13 -15.23 17.86
CA ASP A 35 11.73 -15.44 17.47
C ASP A 35 11.35 -16.90 17.20
N GLY A 36 12.02 -17.83 17.89
CA GLY A 36 11.83 -19.27 17.72
C GLY A 36 12.65 -19.90 16.61
N TRP A 37 13.43 -19.11 15.84
CA TRP A 37 14.38 -19.65 14.88
C TRP A 37 15.47 -20.45 15.59
N TYR A 38 15.72 -21.64 15.06
CA TYR A 38 16.79 -22.51 15.53
C TYR A 38 17.74 -22.86 14.40
N LYS A 39 19.01 -22.98 14.75
CA LYS A 39 20.08 -23.20 13.79
C LYS A 39 20.06 -24.60 13.19
N ASP A 40 20.46 -24.70 11.93
CA ASP A 40 20.81 -25.96 11.25
C ASP A 40 22.28 -25.89 10.82
N ALA A 41 22.60 -25.57 9.56
CA ALA A 41 23.98 -25.51 9.09
C ALA A 41 24.75 -24.24 9.49
N ALA A 42 24.05 -23.17 9.90
CA ALA A 42 24.67 -21.88 10.21
C ALA A 42 24.78 -21.60 11.72
N THR A 43 25.57 -20.59 12.07
CA THR A 43 25.53 -19.94 13.37
C THR A 43 24.62 -18.71 13.28
N LEU A 44 23.77 -18.54 14.29
CA LEU A 44 22.80 -17.45 14.36
C LEU A 44 23.20 -16.47 15.46
N SER A 45 23.17 -15.17 15.18
CA SER A 45 23.46 -14.10 16.14
C SER A 45 22.69 -12.83 15.81
N PHE A 46 22.71 -11.84 16.71
CA PHE A 46 22.08 -10.54 16.48
C PHE A 46 23.08 -9.53 15.94
N SER A 47 22.60 -8.67 15.05
CA SER A 47 23.37 -7.53 14.56
C SER A 47 22.48 -6.32 14.38
N ALA A 48 23.00 -5.12 14.60
CA ALA A 48 22.34 -3.88 14.16
C ALA A 48 22.44 -3.71 12.62
N THR A 49 23.39 -4.39 11.99
CA THR A 49 23.53 -4.41 10.54
C THR A 49 22.38 -5.19 9.92
N GLY A 50 21.70 -4.57 8.96
CA GLY A 50 20.57 -5.16 8.24
C GLY A 50 19.24 -5.08 8.97
N ALA A 51 19.16 -4.39 10.11
CA ALA A 51 17.90 -4.14 10.81
C ALA A 51 17.01 -3.19 9.99
N THR A 52 15.78 -3.61 9.73
CA THR A 52 14.73 -2.87 9.03
C THR A 52 13.45 -2.77 9.85
N ALA A 53 13.25 -3.65 10.85
CA ALA A 53 12.10 -3.66 11.74
C ALA A 53 12.54 -3.61 13.22
N GLY A 54 13.13 -2.49 13.63
CA GLY A 54 13.61 -2.28 14.99
C GLY A 54 15.11 -1.99 15.04
N ALA A 55 15.81 -2.50 16.04
CA ALA A 55 17.22 -2.24 16.27
C ALA A 55 18.13 -3.43 15.91
N GLN A 56 17.58 -4.62 15.68
CA GLN A 56 18.34 -5.85 15.50
C GLN A 56 17.81 -6.70 14.33
N ALA A 57 18.72 -7.34 13.61
CA ALA A 57 18.44 -8.35 12.60
C ALA A 57 19.09 -9.68 12.99
N LEU A 58 18.63 -10.76 12.35
CA LEU A 58 19.27 -12.07 12.42
C LEU A 58 20.49 -12.10 11.50
N GLN A 59 21.68 -12.16 12.08
CA GLN A 59 22.92 -12.48 11.36
C GLN A 59 23.06 -14.00 11.23
N VAL A 60 23.32 -14.44 10.00
CA VAL A 60 23.52 -15.84 9.63
C VAL A 60 24.94 -16.03 9.11
N ASP A 61 25.75 -16.83 9.81
CA ASP A 61 27.10 -17.22 9.39
C ASP A 61 27.16 -18.73 9.11
N GLY A 62 27.26 -19.12 7.85
CA GLY A 62 27.14 -20.51 7.41
C GLY A 62 28.21 -20.95 6.38
N PRO A 63 28.32 -22.25 6.11
CA PRO A 63 29.18 -22.76 5.05
C PRO A 63 28.60 -22.47 3.65
N GLY A 64 29.46 -22.46 2.65
CA GLY A 64 29.06 -22.40 1.24
C GLY A 64 28.28 -23.63 0.75
N GLY A 65 27.77 -23.55 -0.48
CA GLY A 65 26.89 -24.55 -1.09
C GLY A 65 25.42 -24.32 -0.77
N TRP A 66 24.57 -25.23 -1.24
CA TRP A 66 23.15 -25.23 -0.90
C TRP A 66 22.97 -25.75 0.54
N LYS A 67 22.53 -24.88 1.44
CA LYS A 67 22.46 -25.15 2.89
C LYS A 67 21.18 -24.61 3.50
N ILE A 68 20.51 -25.44 4.30
CA ILE A 68 19.51 -24.97 5.25
C ILE A 68 20.25 -24.39 6.44
N ASN A 69 20.14 -23.07 6.62
CA ASN A 69 20.88 -22.35 7.64
C ASN A 69 20.13 -22.33 8.97
N ALA A 70 18.80 -22.15 8.91
CA ALA A 70 17.94 -22.05 10.07
C ALA A 70 16.53 -22.55 9.73
N LYS A 71 15.77 -22.90 10.78
CA LYS A 71 14.37 -23.29 10.68
C LYS A 71 13.53 -22.60 11.74
N LEU A 72 12.23 -22.49 11.47
CA LEU A 72 11.23 -21.93 12.37
C LEU A 72 9.97 -22.79 12.33
N ASP A 73 9.41 -23.13 13.48
CA ASP A 73 8.05 -23.70 13.55
C ASP A 73 7.02 -22.61 13.20
N VAL A 74 6.37 -22.78 12.05
CA VAL A 74 5.35 -21.87 11.54
C VAL A 74 3.95 -22.47 11.61
N LYS A 75 3.75 -23.55 12.38
CA LYS A 75 2.42 -24.08 12.70
C LYS A 75 1.46 -23.00 13.22
N PRO A 76 1.86 -22.03 14.08
CA PRO A 76 1.00 -20.93 14.50
C PRO A 76 0.49 -20.05 13.35
N HIS A 77 1.20 -20.01 12.22
CA HIS A 77 0.86 -19.20 11.04
C HIS A 77 0.18 -19.99 9.93
N ARG A 78 -0.15 -21.28 10.14
CA ARG A 78 -0.76 -22.17 9.13
C ARG A 78 -2.01 -21.57 8.49
N ALA A 79 -2.90 -20.98 9.29
CA ALA A 79 -4.15 -20.41 8.78
C ALA A 79 -3.90 -19.26 7.78
N THR A 80 -2.82 -18.49 7.99
CA THR A 80 -2.39 -17.43 7.09
C THR A 80 -1.71 -17.99 5.85
N LEU A 81 -0.83 -18.98 6.00
CA LEU A 81 -0.17 -19.68 4.89
C LEU A 81 -1.13 -20.48 4.00
N ALA A 82 -2.32 -20.81 4.51
CA ALA A 82 -3.39 -21.43 3.74
C ALA A 82 -4.14 -20.45 2.81
N LYS A 83 -3.91 -19.13 2.96
CA LYS A 83 -4.61 -18.12 2.17
C LYS A 83 -4.06 -18.07 0.74
N LYS A 84 -4.96 -18.01 -0.23
CA LYS A 84 -4.61 -17.89 -1.64
C LYS A 84 -3.82 -16.60 -1.88
N GLY A 85 -2.78 -16.67 -2.72
CA GLY A 85 -1.94 -15.50 -3.04
C GLY A 85 -1.07 -14.99 -1.88
N VAL A 86 -0.97 -15.73 -0.77
CA VAL A 86 -0.06 -15.36 0.33
C VAL A 86 1.39 -15.37 -0.15
N LYS A 87 2.14 -14.38 0.30
CA LYS A 87 3.55 -14.15 0.02
C LYS A 87 4.32 -14.17 1.33
N VAL A 88 5.50 -14.75 1.32
CA VAL A 88 6.49 -14.57 2.39
C VAL A 88 7.41 -13.44 1.96
N THR A 89 7.58 -12.43 2.79
CA THR A 89 8.56 -11.36 2.55
C THR A 89 9.62 -11.41 3.62
N ALA A 90 10.85 -11.05 3.26
CA ALA A 90 11.93 -10.83 4.21
C ALA A 90 12.91 -9.80 3.68
N ASP A 91 13.41 -8.94 4.56
CA ASP A 91 14.46 -8.00 4.21
C ASP A 91 15.81 -8.70 4.41
N VAL A 92 16.61 -8.76 3.35
CA VAL A 92 17.93 -9.41 3.39
C VAL A 92 19.00 -8.38 3.03
N THR A 93 20.03 -8.31 3.87
CA THR A 93 21.24 -7.51 3.65
C THR A 93 22.43 -8.44 3.51
N ALA A 94 23.25 -8.25 2.48
CA ALA A 94 24.48 -9.00 2.29
C ALA A 94 25.59 -8.08 1.74
N PHE A 95 26.85 -8.47 1.94
CA PHE A 95 28.01 -7.69 1.50
C PHE A 95 28.91 -8.54 0.60
N ASP A 96 29.31 -7.97 -0.54
CA ASP A 96 30.28 -8.61 -1.44
C ASP A 96 31.59 -8.94 -0.71
N ALA A 97 32.04 -8.07 0.20
CA ALA A 97 33.29 -8.25 0.93
C ALA A 97 33.25 -9.38 1.98
N ASP A 98 32.06 -9.82 2.39
CA ASP A 98 31.89 -10.85 3.42
C ASP A 98 31.92 -12.28 2.83
N MET A 99 32.00 -12.42 1.50
CA MET A 99 32.02 -13.71 0.81
C MET A 99 33.09 -13.77 -0.29
N THR A 100 33.59 -14.97 -0.57
CA THR A 100 34.57 -15.22 -1.64
C THR A 100 33.95 -15.51 -3.01
N THR A 101 32.63 -15.74 -3.04
CA THR A 101 31.85 -15.99 -4.26
C THR A 101 31.46 -14.69 -4.95
N SER A 102 31.16 -14.72 -6.25
CA SER A 102 30.59 -13.59 -7.01
C SER A 102 29.06 -13.60 -7.07
N TRP A 103 28.43 -14.61 -6.48
CA TRP A 103 26.97 -14.79 -6.47
C TRP A 103 26.50 -15.45 -5.17
N MET A 104 25.27 -15.18 -4.78
CA MET A 104 24.57 -15.87 -3.70
C MET A 104 23.09 -15.90 -4.04
N GLN A 105 22.40 -16.97 -3.66
CA GLN A 105 20.95 -17.05 -3.66
C GLN A 105 20.42 -17.29 -2.25
N ILE A 106 19.19 -16.83 -2.03
CA ILE A 106 18.40 -17.08 -0.83
C ILE A 106 17.06 -17.69 -1.22
N GLU A 107 16.58 -18.64 -0.42
CA GLU A 107 15.32 -19.32 -0.63
C GLU A 107 14.61 -19.55 0.70
N MET A 108 13.27 -19.47 0.69
CA MET A 108 12.43 -19.95 1.78
C MET A 108 11.76 -21.26 1.36
N ILE A 109 11.74 -22.24 2.25
CA ILE A 109 11.12 -23.55 2.01
C ILE A 109 10.05 -23.82 3.07
N ILE A 110 8.89 -24.30 2.64
CA ILE A 110 7.84 -24.82 3.53
C ILE A 110 7.97 -26.34 3.62
N ASN A 111 8.03 -26.85 4.84
CA ASN A 111 8.06 -28.28 5.11
C ASN A 111 7.11 -28.66 6.23
N ALA A 112 6.21 -29.62 5.99
CA ALA A 112 5.36 -30.15 7.06
C ALA A 112 5.01 -31.63 6.85
N GLN A 113 4.98 -32.39 7.95
CA GLN A 113 4.79 -33.84 7.94
C GLN A 113 4.45 -34.35 9.35
N ASN A 114 3.75 -35.49 9.47
CA ASN A 114 3.34 -36.07 10.75
C ASN A 114 3.90 -37.48 11.03
N ASN A 115 4.93 -37.90 10.28
CA ASN A 115 5.49 -39.27 10.26
C ASN A 115 4.50 -40.37 9.81
N ASP A 116 3.33 -40.02 9.28
CA ASP A 116 2.38 -40.95 8.70
C ASP A 116 2.15 -40.62 7.22
N ASN A 117 2.52 -41.54 6.32
CA ASN A 117 2.31 -41.35 4.89
C ASN A 117 0.92 -41.84 4.43
N ASN A 118 0.06 -42.32 5.34
CA ASN A 118 -1.29 -42.80 5.03
C ASN A 118 -2.33 -41.71 5.25
N GLY A 119 -2.61 -40.91 4.22
CA GLY A 119 -3.63 -39.85 4.26
C GLY A 119 -3.34 -38.76 3.24
N ALA A 120 -4.37 -38.08 2.73
CA ALA A 120 -4.21 -37.15 1.61
C ALA A 120 -3.36 -35.91 1.96
N ASN A 121 -3.28 -35.51 3.24
CA ASN A 121 -2.63 -34.26 3.67
C ASN A 121 -1.76 -34.41 4.94
N ASN A 122 -1.26 -35.62 5.20
CA ASN A 122 -0.39 -35.89 6.34
C ASN A 122 1.08 -35.49 6.06
N ASN A 123 1.42 -35.34 4.77
CA ASN A 123 2.73 -34.98 4.26
C ASN A 123 2.64 -33.83 3.24
N ILE A 124 2.88 -32.59 3.68
CA ILE A 124 3.03 -31.45 2.78
C ILE A 124 4.37 -31.58 2.01
N GLY A 125 5.40 -32.11 2.66
CA GLY A 125 6.73 -32.35 2.08
C GLY A 125 7.55 -31.07 1.97
N TRP A 126 8.73 -31.16 1.36
CA TRP A 126 9.62 -30.03 1.13
C TRP A 126 9.19 -29.26 -0.12
N ASN A 127 8.77 -28.01 0.05
CA ASN A 127 8.30 -27.15 -1.03
C ASN A 127 9.12 -25.87 -1.06
N GLY A 128 10.13 -25.83 -1.92
CA GLY A 128 10.91 -24.62 -2.17
C GLY A 128 10.05 -23.57 -2.86
N LEU A 129 10.09 -22.33 -2.35
CA LEU A 129 9.32 -21.23 -2.93
C LEU A 129 10.08 -20.49 -4.04
N GLY A 130 11.28 -20.97 -4.40
CA GLY A 130 12.12 -20.42 -5.46
C GLY A 130 13.32 -19.66 -4.92
N ALA A 131 14.51 -20.04 -5.38
CA ALA A 131 15.75 -19.36 -5.05
C ALA A 131 15.84 -18.00 -5.80
N GLN A 132 16.23 -16.95 -5.07
CA GLN A 132 16.38 -15.60 -5.61
C GLN A 132 17.82 -15.13 -5.44
N ASP A 133 18.38 -14.49 -6.46
CA ASP A 133 19.73 -13.93 -6.42
C ASP A 133 19.79 -12.76 -5.42
N VAL A 134 20.75 -12.81 -4.51
CA VAL A 134 20.93 -11.81 -3.47
C VAL A 134 21.80 -10.67 -3.98
N ILE A 135 21.29 -9.45 -3.88
CA ILE A 135 22.07 -8.22 -4.05
C ILE A 135 22.95 -8.03 -2.81
N ARG A 136 24.25 -7.79 -3.02
CA ARG A 136 25.28 -7.81 -1.97
C ARG A 136 25.99 -6.46 -1.82
N ASP A 137 25.21 -5.38 -1.88
CA ASP A 137 25.67 -3.99 -1.82
C ASP A 137 25.71 -3.40 -0.39
N GLY A 138 25.39 -4.22 0.62
CA GLY A 138 25.33 -3.81 2.02
C GLY A 138 24.07 -3.03 2.40
N GLN A 139 23.09 -2.91 1.50
CA GLN A 139 21.77 -2.36 1.79
C GLN A 139 20.74 -3.48 2.00
N PRO A 140 19.68 -3.23 2.77
CA PRO A 140 18.56 -4.16 2.87
C PRO A 140 17.73 -4.14 1.58
N HIS A 141 17.38 -5.32 1.08
CA HIS A 141 16.46 -5.51 -0.03
C HIS A 141 15.35 -6.47 0.37
N THR A 142 14.11 -6.19 -0.01
CA THR A 142 12.97 -7.06 0.30
C THR A 142 12.85 -8.16 -0.74
N TYR A 143 12.95 -9.41 -0.30
CA TYR A 143 12.73 -10.60 -1.12
C TYR A 143 11.34 -11.13 -0.86
N THR A 144 10.64 -11.49 -1.93
CA THR A 144 9.23 -11.89 -1.86
C THR A 144 9.04 -13.24 -2.53
N TRP A 145 8.54 -14.21 -1.79
CA TRP A 145 8.20 -15.54 -2.29
C TRP A 145 6.69 -15.72 -2.30
N THR A 146 6.11 -15.93 -3.47
CA THR A 146 4.69 -16.27 -3.57
C THR A 146 4.50 -17.74 -3.23
N VAL A 147 3.62 -18.06 -2.29
CA VAL A 147 3.25 -19.44 -1.98
C VAL A 147 2.28 -19.90 -3.09
N PRO A 148 2.62 -20.94 -3.87
CA PRO A 148 1.77 -21.36 -4.99
C PRO A 148 0.37 -21.77 -4.50
N ASP A 149 -0.67 -21.43 -5.26
CA ASP A 149 -2.06 -21.75 -4.90
C ASP A 149 -2.26 -23.24 -4.57
N ALA A 150 -1.62 -24.13 -5.34
CA ALA A 150 -1.65 -25.57 -5.09
C ALA A 150 -1.06 -25.96 -3.73
N LEU A 151 -0.03 -25.26 -3.27
CA LEU A 151 0.58 -25.44 -1.95
C LEU A 151 -0.31 -24.84 -0.85
N THR A 152 -0.89 -23.65 -1.05
CA THR A 152 -1.83 -23.05 -0.08
C THR A 152 -3.05 -23.94 0.16
N ALA A 153 -3.61 -24.55 -0.91
CA ALA A 153 -4.70 -25.51 -0.81
C ALA A 153 -4.30 -26.78 -0.05
N LYS A 154 -3.06 -27.27 -0.25
CA LYS A 154 -2.52 -28.41 0.48
C LYS A 154 -2.30 -28.09 1.97
N ILE A 155 -1.87 -26.87 2.28
CA ILE A 155 -1.71 -26.34 3.66
C ILE A 155 -3.07 -26.19 4.34
N ALA A 156 -4.09 -25.70 3.61
CA ALA A 156 -5.45 -25.59 4.10
C ALA A 156 -6.00 -26.97 4.52
N GLY A 157 -5.83 -27.98 3.65
CA GLY A 157 -6.29 -29.35 3.90
C GLY A 157 -5.43 -30.18 4.86
N ALA A 158 -4.34 -29.63 5.40
CA ALA A 158 -3.42 -30.35 6.28
C ALA A 158 -4.08 -30.90 7.55
N ASP A 159 -3.62 -32.06 8.02
CA ASP A 159 -4.10 -32.64 9.28
C ASP A 159 -3.68 -31.75 10.47
N ASP A 160 -4.60 -31.48 11.40
CA ASP A 160 -4.31 -30.72 12.63
C ASP A 160 -3.23 -31.41 13.50
N GLY A 161 -3.12 -32.73 13.36
CA GLY A 161 -2.10 -33.60 13.94
C GLY A 161 -0.73 -33.55 13.25
N ILE A 162 -0.46 -32.60 12.35
CA ILE A 162 0.88 -32.41 11.79
C ILE A 162 1.93 -32.26 12.89
N ALA A 163 2.98 -33.11 12.84
CA ALA A 163 3.97 -33.21 13.91
C ALA A 163 4.99 -32.05 13.85
N TRP A 164 5.35 -31.58 12.66
CA TRP A 164 6.11 -30.35 12.46
C TRP A 164 5.62 -29.61 11.22
N PHE A 165 5.62 -28.28 11.27
CA PHE A 165 5.31 -27.40 10.15
C PHE A 165 6.28 -26.23 10.22
N GLU A 166 7.22 -26.17 9.27
CA GLU A 166 8.38 -25.30 9.40
C GLU A 166 8.66 -24.48 8.15
N PHE A 167 9.21 -23.30 8.38
CA PHE A 167 10.07 -22.64 7.40
C PHE A 167 11.49 -23.16 7.52
N ALA A 168 12.16 -23.30 6.39
CA ALA A 168 13.60 -23.47 6.31
C ALA A 168 14.19 -22.34 5.47
N LEU A 169 15.10 -21.59 6.08
CA LEU A 169 15.86 -20.52 5.43
C LEU A 169 17.10 -21.12 4.78
N VAL A 170 17.22 -20.97 3.48
CA VAL A 170 18.26 -21.60 2.68
C VAL A 170 19.12 -20.56 1.99
N SER A 171 20.43 -20.78 2.00
CA SER A 171 21.36 -20.06 1.11
C SER A 171 21.97 -21.02 0.11
N ASN A 172 22.33 -20.51 -1.06
CA ASN A 172 23.10 -21.24 -2.06
C ASN A 172 24.19 -20.35 -2.66
N LEU A 173 25.40 -20.88 -2.74
CA LEU A 173 26.60 -20.21 -3.23
C LEU A 173 27.69 -21.25 -3.48
N ASP A 174 28.85 -20.84 -4.00
CA ASP A 174 29.98 -21.74 -4.22
C ASP A 174 30.35 -22.54 -2.95
N GLY A 175 30.52 -23.85 -3.09
CA GLY A 175 30.74 -24.76 -1.96
C GLY A 175 32.00 -24.49 -1.12
N ALA A 176 33.00 -23.82 -1.70
CA ALA A 176 34.23 -23.43 -1.00
C ALA A 176 34.14 -22.07 -0.30
N SER A 177 33.04 -21.34 -0.50
CA SER A 177 32.82 -20.02 0.09
C SER A 177 32.20 -20.12 1.49
N VAL A 178 32.00 -18.96 2.13
CA VAL A 178 31.21 -18.79 3.35
C VAL A 178 29.96 -17.96 3.05
N ALA A 179 28.85 -18.29 3.70
CA ALA A 179 27.64 -17.50 3.66
C ALA A 179 27.63 -16.56 4.87
N LYS A 180 27.48 -15.26 4.63
CA LYS A 180 27.26 -14.28 5.69
C LYS A 180 26.28 -13.21 5.26
N PHE A 181 25.09 -13.24 5.85
CA PHE A 181 24.01 -12.32 5.51
C PHE A 181 23.16 -12.02 6.74
N TYR A 182 22.37 -10.96 6.64
CA TYR A 182 21.48 -10.49 7.69
C TYR A 182 20.05 -10.56 7.14
N ILE A 183 19.12 -11.06 7.94
CA ILE A 183 17.71 -11.14 7.57
C ILE A 183 16.87 -10.51 8.68
N ASP A 184 15.88 -9.72 8.29
CA ASP A 184 14.96 -9.06 9.20
C ASP A 184 13.56 -8.96 8.61
N ASN A 185 12.58 -8.60 9.44
CA ASN A 185 11.23 -8.24 9.02
C ASN A 185 10.54 -9.32 8.17
N ILE A 186 10.56 -10.57 8.66
CA ILE A 186 9.91 -11.67 7.97
C ILE A 186 8.40 -11.54 8.17
N GLN A 187 7.64 -11.43 7.08
CA GLN A 187 6.18 -11.30 7.14
C GLN A 187 5.48 -12.29 6.22
N LEU A 188 4.24 -12.61 6.56
CA LEU A 188 3.27 -13.17 5.62
C LEU A 188 2.37 -12.06 5.14
N VAL A 189 2.40 -11.76 3.85
CA VAL A 189 1.57 -10.76 3.21
C VAL A 189 0.53 -11.47 2.37
N TYR A 190 -0.74 -11.22 2.59
CA TYR A 190 -1.80 -11.81 1.78
C TYR A 190 -2.87 -10.79 1.46
N GLU A 191 -3.60 -11.06 0.38
CA GLU A 191 -4.76 -10.27 0.00
C GLU A 191 -5.92 -10.63 0.92
N GLY A 192 -5.97 -9.96 2.08
CA GLY A 192 -7.16 -9.92 2.92
C GLY A 192 -8.19 -8.96 2.33
N PRO A 193 -9.49 -9.23 2.48
CA PRO A 193 -10.50 -8.19 2.24
C PRO A 193 -10.24 -7.01 3.19
N THR A 194 -10.37 -5.78 2.70
CA THR A 194 -10.12 -4.57 3.51
C THR A 194 -11.10 -4.38 4.67
N ALA A 195 -12.21 -5.10 4.66
CA ALA A 195 -13.07 -5.27 5.82
C ALA A 195 -13.99 -6.47 5.57
N SER A 196 -14.18 -7.30 6.59
CA SER A 196 -15.30 -8.22 6.65
C SER A 196 -16.28 -7.80 7.75
N THR A 197 -17.57 -7.92 7.45
CA THR A 197 -18.66 -7.63 8.40
C THR A 197 -19.41 -8.92 8.64
N VAL A 198 -19.43 -9.38 9.90
CA VAL A 198 -20.20 -10.56 10.28
C VAL A 198 -21.70 -10.23 10.19
N VAL A 199 -22.40 -11.02 9.39
CA VAL A 199 -23.86 -11.02 9.31
C VAL A 199 -24.42 -11.98 10.36
N SER A 200 -23.81 -13.16 10.50
CA SER A 200 -24.23 -14.18 11.48
C SER A 200 -23.09 -15.11 11.86
N ASN A 201 -22.94 -15.38 13.15
CA ASN A 201 -22.03 -16.38 13.72
C ASN A 201 -22.78 -17.42 14.59
N PHE A 202 -24.09 -17.29 14.70
CA PHE A 202 -25.02 -18.22 15.34
C PHE A 202 -24.75 -18.52 16.82
N GLU A 203 -23.98 -17.65 17.48
CA GLU A 203 -23.67 -17.76 18.90
C GLU A 203 -24.83 -17.26 19.75
N GLY A 204 -25.53 -18.19 20.41
CA GLY A 204 -26.67 -17.91 21.26
C GLY A 204 -28.02 -17.79 20.52
N GLY A 205 -28.07 -18.07 19.21
CA GLY A 205 -29.30 -17.98 18.43
C GLY A 205 -29.14 -18.16 16.93
N LEU A 206 -30.21 -17.84 16.18
CA LEU A 206 -30.23 -17.87 14.72
C LEU A 206 -29.88 -16.51 14.09
N ASP A 207 -29.46 -15.51 14.86
CA ASP A 207 -29.07 -14.17 14.37
C ASP A 207 -30.10 -13.49 13.46
N GLY A 208 -31.38 -13.73 13.73
CA GLY A 208 -32.47 -13.17 12.93
C GLY A 208 -32.77 -13.92 11.64
N TRP A 209 -32.09 -15.04 11.36
CA TRP A 209 -32.52 -15.99 10.34
C TRP A 209 -33.86 -16.62 10.71
N TYR A 210 -34.77 -16.67 9.75
CA TYR A 210 -36.13 -17.14 9.99
C TYR A 210 -36.71 -17.83 8.76
N THR A 211 -37.76 -18.62 9.01
CA THR A 211 -38.56 -19.28 7.99
C THR A 211 -40.00 -18.77 8.08
N ASP A 212 -40.68 -18.70 6.93
CA ASP A 212 -42.07 -18.29 6.79
C ASP A 212 -42.81 -19.16 5.77
N SER A 213 -44.03 -18.76 5.38
CA SER A 213 -44.85 -19.49 4.41
C SER A 213 -44.24 -19.62 3.01
N TRP A 214 -43.19 -18.88 2.70
CA TRP A 214 -42.50 -18.90 1.40
C TRP A 214 -41.26 -19.79 1.43
N THR A 215 -40.65 -20.02 2.59
CA THR A 215 -39.50 -20.91 2.74
C THR A 215 -39.92 -22.37 2.98
N ALA A 216 -39.17 -23.32 2.43
CA ALA A 216 -39.40 -24.75 2.59
C ALA A 216 -38.53 -25.41 3.67
N GLY A 217 -37.57 -24.67 4.23
CA GLY A 217 -36.61 -25.19 5.20
C GLY A 217 -37.09 -25.12 6.65
N LYS A 218 -36.32 -25.78 7.52
CA LYS A 218 -36.37 -25.69 8.97
C LYS A 218 -34.96 -25.40 9.47
N THR A 219 -34.86 -24.50 10.42
CA THR A 219 -33.58 -24.10 11.01
C THR A 219 -33.52 -24.46 12.49
N ALA A 220 -32.33 -24.81 12.97
CA ALA A 220 -32.05 -25.04 14.37
C ALA A 220 -30.61 -24.63 14.67
N VAL A 221 -30.31 -24.32 15.93
CA VAL A 221 -28.93 -24.07 16.38
C VAL A 221 -28.36 -25.37 16.93
N GLY A 222 -27.12 -25.69 16.58
CA GLY A 222 -26.40 -26.85 17.09
C GLY A 222 -24.88 -26.64 17.02
N SER A 223 -24.10 -27.55 17.60
CA SER A 223 -22.63 -27.44 17.58
C SER A 223 -21.99 -28.05 16.34
N THR A 224 -22.76 -28.76 15.51
CA THR A 224 -22.28 -29.39 14.28
C THR A 224 -22.08 -28.33 13.19
N GLY A 225 -20.88 -28.29 12.61
CA GLY A 225 -20.54 -27.33 11.55
C GLY A 225 -20.11 -25.95 12.05
N ALA A 226 -19.91 -25.76 13.36
CA ALA A 226 -19.36 -24.53 13.92
C ALA A 226 -17.90 -24.35 13.50
N THR A 227 -17.58 -23.20 12.91
CA THR A 227 -16.25 -22.76 12.50
C THR A 227 -15.79 -21.55 13.33
N VAL A 228 -16.72 -20.74 13.83
CA VAL A 228 -16.43 -19.58 14.68
C VAL A 228 -17.29 -19.65 15.94
N GLY A 229 -16.70 -20.09 17.05
CA GLY A 229 -17.41 -20.25 18.32
C GLY A 229 -17.85 -21.69 18.54
N ALA A 230 -18.99 -21.88 19.19
CA ALA A 230 -19.49 -23.20 19.62
C ALA A 230 -20.75 -23.66 18.88
N GLN A 231 -21.38 -22.79 18.08
CA GLN A 231 -22.68 -23.02 17.49
C GLN A 231 -22.71 -22.66 16.00
N ALA A 232 -23.61 -23.31 15.26
CA ALA A 232 -23.88 -23.08 13.85
C ALA A 232 -25.38 -23.27 13.59
N MET A 233 -25.86 -22.75 12.45
CA MET A 233 -27.22 -22.98 11.99
C MET A 233 -27.29 -24.30 11.22
N GLN A 234 -28.02 -25.26 11.75
CA GLN A 234 -28.52 -26.40 10.97
C GLN A 234 -29.67 -25.93 10.07
N VAL A 235 -29.65 -26.37 8.81
CA VAL A 235 -30.70 -26.15 7.83
C VAL A 235 -31.15 -27.50 7.28
N GLU A 236 -32.46 -27.78 7.31
CA GLU A 236 -33.07 -29.00 6.77
C GLU A 236 -34.24 -28.65 5.85
N GLY A 237 -34.39 -29.33 4.70
CA GLY A 237 -35.48 -29.08 3.78
C GLY A 237 -35.66 -30.17 2.71
N PRO A 238 -36.70 -30.07 1.86
CA PRO A 238 -36.88 -30.98 0.74
C PRO A 238 -35.79 -30.79 -0.31
N GLY A 239 -35.58 -31.80 -1.15
CA GLY A 239 -34.70 -31.75 -2.32
C GLY A 239 -35.31 -30.94 -3.47
N GLY A 240 -34.57 -30.88 -4.58
CA GLY A 240 -34.83 -29.95 -5.68
C GLY A 240 -34.37 -28.53 -5.35
N TRP A 241 -34.69 -27.60 -6.24
CA TRP A 241 -34.38 -26.19 -6.03
C TRP A 241 -35.35 -25.59 -5.00
N GLN A 242 -34.83 -25.14 -3.86
CA GLN A 242 -35.64 -24.67 -2.74
C GLN A 242 -35.04 -23.42 -2.09
N GLN A 243 -35.92 -22.52 -1.64
CA GLN A 243 -35.56 -21.49 -0.66
C GLN A 243 -35.75 -22.05 0.76
N LEU A 244 -34.68 -22.06 1.56
CA LEU A 244 -34.69 -22.77 2.83
C LEU A 244 -34.89 -21.85 4.02
N THR A 245 -34.19 -20.72 4.06
CA THR A 245 -34.24 -19.74 5.15
C THR A 245 -33.73 -18.39 4.68
N LYS A 246 -33.97 -17.33 5.43
CA LYS A 246 -33.59 -15.96 5.05
C LYS A 246 -33.34 -15.07 6.25
N VAL A 247 -32.62 -13.98 6.03
CA VAL A 247 -32.28 -12.97 7.04
C VAL A 247 -32.38 -11.57 6.46
N SER A 248 -32.84 -10.62 7.28
CA SER A 248 -32.82 -9.20 6.91
C SER A 248 -31.38 -8.68 6.97
N VAL A 249 -30.90 -8.12 5.86
CA VAL A 249 -29.59 -7.47 5.78
C VAL A 249 -29.70 -5.97 5.53
N LYS A 250 -30.88 -5.39 5.80
CA LYS A 250 -31.09 -3.93 5.76
C LYS A 250 -30.04 -3.13 6.54
N PRO A 251 -29.53 -3.57 7.72
CA PRO A 251 -28.44 -2.87 8.42
C PRO A 251 -27.13 -2.76 7.63
N TYR A 252 -26.93 -3.62 6.63
CA TYR A 252 -25.67 -3.73 5.87
C TYR A 252 -25.76 -3.15 4.46
N LEU A 253 -26.82 -2.38 4.17
CA LEU A 253 -27.06 -1.75 2.85
C LEU A 253 -25.85 -0.98 2.32
N ALA A 254 -25.22 -0.16 3.17
CA ALA A 254 -24.07 0.65 2.79
C ALA A 254 -22.87 -0.21 2.36
N THR A 255 -22.61 -1.31 3.09
CA THR A 255 -21.57 -2.28 2.74
C THR A 255 -21.89 -2.94 1.42
N MET A 256 -23.09 -3.52 1.27
CA MET A 256 -23.50 -4.24 0.05
C MET A 256 -23.67 -3.35 -1.20
N ALA A 257 -23.79 -2.03 -1.03
CA ALA A 257 -23.78 -1.04 -2.10
C ALA A 257 -22.40 -0.86 -2.75
N THR A 258 -21.34 -1.33 -2.08
CA THR A 258 -19.97 -1.25 -2.59
C THR A 258 -19.74 -2.31 -3.66
N LYS A 259 -19.25 -1.91 -4.83
CA LYS A 259 -18.91 -2.83 -5.93
C LYS A 259 -17.85 -3.83 -5.50
N GLY A 260 -17.90 -5.04 -6.03
CA GLY A 260 -16.95 -6.10 -5.69
C GLY A 260 -17.11 -6.76 -4.32
N VAL A 261 -18.13 -6.38 -3.52
CA VAL A 261 -18.45 -7.06 -2.26
C VAL A 261 -18.94 -8.48 -2.54
N LYS A 262 -18.56 -9.41 -1.66
CA LYS A 262 -18.92 -10.82 -1.71
C LYS A 262 -19.66 -11.20 -0.43
N ILE A 263 -20.53 -12.20 -0.51
CA ILE A 263 -21.08 -12.88 0.66
C ILE A 263 -20.30 -14.19 0.82
N THR A 264 -19.82 -14.47 2.02
CA THR A 264 -19.21 -15.76 2.34
C THR A 264 -19.98 -16.46 3.44
N ALA A 265 -19.98 -17.79 3.43
CA ALA A 265 -20.47 -18.59 4.54
C ALA A 265 -19.71 -19.90 4.59
N ASP A 266 -19.43 -20.40 5.79
CA ASP A 266 -18.87 -21.73 5.98
C ASP A 266 -20.00 -22.74 5.95
N VAL A 267 -19.96 -23.67 4.99
CA VAL A 267 -21.00 -24.69 4.81
C VAL A 267 -20.40 -26.06 5.04
N THR A 268 -21.00 -26.81 5.98
CA THR A 268 -20.64 -28.20 6.28
C THR A 268 -21.78 -29.12 5.89
N ALA A 269 -21.50 -30.18 5.14
CA ALA A 269 -22.50 -31.18 4.75
C ALA A 269 -21.96 -32.60 4.92
N PHE A 270 -22.84 -33.54 5.25
CA PHE A 270 -22.49 -34.94 5.45
C PHE A 270 -23.24 -35.84 4.47
N ALA A 271 -22.57 -36.83 3.91
CA ALA A 271 -23.22 -37.80 3.03
C ALA A 271 -24.33 -38.59 3.73
N ALA A 272 -24.25 -38.78 5.05
CA ALA A 272 -25.23 -39.51 5.84
C ALA A 272 -26.51 -38.72 6.15
N ASP A 273 -26.47 -37.38 6.04
CA ASP A 273 -27.57 -36.49 6.40
C ASP A 273 -28.53 -36.22 5.23
N MET A 274 -28.26 -36.77 4.03
CA MET A 274 -29.08 -36.60 2.85
C MET A 274 -29.08 -37.82 1.94
N THR A 275 -30.13 -37.99 1.14
CA THR A 275 -30.24 -39.11 0.19
C THR A 275 -29.69 -38.81 -1.20
N SER A 276 -29.49 -37.53 -1.53
CA SER A 276 -28.90 -37.08 -2.80
C SER A 276 -27.40 -37.37 -2.82
N ALA A 277 -26.86 -37.71 -3.99
CA ALA A 277 -25.42 -37.93 -4.16
C ALA A 277 -24.60 -36.62 -4.29
N TRP A 278 -25.30 -35.48 -4.39
CA TRP A 278 -24.72 -34.16 -4.56
C TRP A 278 -25.57 -33.11 -3.82
N LEU A 279 -24.96 -31.97 -3.52
CA LEU A 279 -25.62 -30.82 -2.93
C LEU A 279 -25.06 -29.55 -3.55
N GLN A 280 -25.95 -28.63 -3.91
CA GLN A 280 -25.57 -27.26 -4.21
C GLN A 280 -26.24 -26.31 -3.22
N VAL A 281 -25.53 -25.24 -2.87
CA VAL A 281 -26.05 -24.15 -2.03
C VAL A 281 -25.82 -22.83 -2.75
N GLY A 282 -26.78 -21.91 -2.61
CA GLY A 282 -26.75 -20.60 -3.24
C GLY A 282 -27.26 -19.51 -2.31
N MET A 283 -27.00 -18.26 -2.68
CA MET A 283 -27.55 -17.08 -2.03
C MET A 283 -28.35 -16.25 -3.03
N VAL A 284 -29.42 -15.62 -2.55
CA VAL A 284 -30.24 -14.70 -3.35
C VAL A 284 -30.41 -13.41 -2.57
N ILE A 285 -30.21 -12.27 -3.23
CA ILE A 285 -30.60 -10.97 -2.68
C ILE A 285 -32.01 -10.66 -3.16
N ASN A 286 -32.93 -10.45 -2.22
CA ASN A 286 -34.29 -10.04 -2.51
C ASN A 286 -34.63 -8.75 -1.76
N ALA A 287 -34.98 -7.70 -2.49
CA ALA A 287 -35.42 -6.46 -1.88
C ALA A 287 -36.51 -5.78 -2.69
N GLN A 288 -37.59 -5.40 -2.01
CA GLN A 288 -38.76 -4.82 -2.67
C GLN A 288 -39.44 -3.78 -1.75
N ASN A 289 -40.02 -2.75 -2.36
CA ASN A 289 -40.88 -1.77 -1.73
C ASN A 289 -42.34 -2.04 -2.11
N ASN A 290 -43.28 -1.61 -1.27
CA ASN A 290 -44.73 -1.65 -1.55
C ASN A 290 -45.18 -0.51 -2.49
N ASN A 291 -44.26 0.35 -2.97
CA ASN A 291 -44.52 1.44 -3.90
C ASN A 291 -43.48 1.48 -5.03
N ASP A 292 -43.90 1.08 -6.24
CA ASP A 292 -43.04 0.95 -7.43
C ASP A 292 -42.71 2.29 -8.12
N ASN A 293 -43.17 3.43 -7.60
CA ASN A 293 -42.87 4.75 -8.19
C ASN A 293 -41.54 5.31 -7.66
N GLY A 294 -40.42 4.86 -8.23
CA GLY A 294 -39.08 5.41 -8.04
C GLY A 294 -38.00 4.56 -8.72
N ALA A 295 -36.95 5.18 -9.26
CA ALA A 295 -35.98 4.52 -10.14
C ALA A 295 -35.22 3.32 -9.52
N ASN A 296 -35.20 3.19 -8.19
CA ASN A 296 -34.44 2.15 -7.46
C ASN A 296 -35.25 1.50 -6.31
N ASN A 297 -36.59 1.50 -6.38
CA ASN A 297 -37.44 1.05 -5.27
C ASN A 297 -37.74 -0.46 -5.26
N ASN A 298 -37.30 -1.22 -6.27
CA ASN A 298 -37.50 -2.66 -6.35
C ASN A 298 -36.26 -3.32 -6.97
N LEU A 299 -35.43 -3.94 -6.15
CA LEU A 299 -34.27 -4.69 -6.65
C LEU A 299 -34.70 -6.08 -7.16
N GLY A 300 -35.83 -6.60 -6.68
CA GLY A 300 -36.38 -7.88 -7.05
C GLY A 300 -35.48 -9.05 -6.65
N TRP A 301 -35.64 -10.17 -7.34
CA TRP A 301 -34.90 -11.41 -7.12
C TRP A 301 -33.56 -11.39 -7.86
N ASN A 302 -32.45 -11.40 -7.11
CA ASN A 302 -31.09 -11.43 -7.67
C ASN A 302 -30.38 -12.69 -7.17
N ASP A 303 -30.37 -13.73 -8.00
CA ASP A 303 -29.69 -15.00 -7.73
C ASP A 303 -28.17 -14.85 -7.93
N LEU A 304 -27.39 -15.19 -6.90
CA LEU A 304 -25.93 -15.09 -6.92
C LEU A 304 -25.25 -16.39 -7.37
N GLY A 305 -26.04 -17.41 -7.72
CA GLY A 305 -25.58 -18.68 -8.24
C GLY A 305 -25.51 -19.81 -7.20
N LEU A 306 -25.66 -21.03 -7.71
CA LEU A 306 -25.49 -22.28 -6.96
C LEU A 306 -24.04 -22.74 -7.06
N GLN A 307 -23.51 -23.25 -5.94
CA GLN A 307 -22.16 -23.81 -5.85
C GLN A 307 -22.22 -25.21 -5.24
N ASP A 308 -21.42 -26.12 -5.77
CA ASP A 308 -21.33 -27.48 -5.26
C ASP A 308 -20.71 -27.49 -3.86
N VAL A 309 -21.32 -28.24 -2.95
CA VAL A 309 -20.86 -28.41 -1.58
C VAL A 309 -20.42 -29.86 -1.37
N PRO A 310 -19.12 -30.10 -1.08
CA PRO A 310 -18.65 -31.43 -0.71
C PRO A 310 -19.36 -31.95 0.55
N ARG A 311 -19.67 -33.24 0.56
CA ARG A 311 -20.42 -33.90 1.65
C ARG A 311 -19.50 -34.72 2.56
N ASP A 312 -18.32 -34.18 2.84
CA ASP A 312 -17.21 -34.82 3.55
C ASP A 312 -17.19 -34.54 5.06
N GLY A 313 -18.14 -33.76 5.55
CA GLY A 313 -18.24 -33.37 6.96
C GLY A 313 -17.25 -32.30 7.39
N GLN A 314 -16.51 -31.70 6.45
CA GLN A 314 -15.64 -30.56 6.70
C GLN A 314 -16.36 -29.25 6.33
N PRO A 315 -16.03 -28.13 6.99
CA PRO A 315 -16.52 -26.83 6.59
C PRO A 315 -15.83 -26.37 5.30
N HIS A 316 -16.63 -25.87 4.36
CA HIS A 316 -16.16 -25.25 3.12
C HIS A 316 -16.67 -23.82 3.04
N THR A 317 -15.78 -22.84 2.94
CA THR A 317 -16.16 -21.45 2.75
C THR A 317 -16.66 -21.24 1.32
N ILE A 318 -17.96 -21.01 1.17
CA ILE A 318 -18.61 -20.72 -0.10
C ILE A 318 -18.67 -19.21 -0.30
N THR A 319 -18.37 -18.73 -1.51
CA THR A 319 -18.25 -17.29 -1.81
C THR A 319 -19.15 -16.89 -2.97
N TRP A 320 -20.15 -16.04 -2.71
CA TRP A 320 -21.03 -15.48 -3.74
C TRP A 320 -20.68 -14.03 -4.02
N VAL A 321 -20.39 -13.72 -5.29
CA VAL A 321 -20.07 -12.35 -5.72
C VAL A 321 -21.37 -11.57 -5.92
N ILE A 322 -21.48 -10.38 -5.32
CA ILE A 322 -22.55 -9.45 -5.64
C ILE A 322 -22.19 -8.76 -6.96
N PRO A 323 -22.96 -8.93 -8.05
CA PRO A 323 -22.63 -8.29 -9.31
C PRO A 323 -22.65 -6.76 -9.18
N ASP A 324 -21.71 -6.07 -9.83
CA ASP A 324 -21.61 -4.60 -9.76
C ASP A 324 -22.90 -3.88 -10.17
N ALA A 325 -23.67 -4.46 -11.09
CA ALA A 325 -24.98 -3.95 -11.48
C ALA A 325 -26.00 -4.03 -10.34
N VAL A 326 -25.93 -5.06 -9.48
CA VAL A 326 -26.76 -5.21 -8.29
C VAL A 326 -26.27 -4.26 -7.20
N ALA A 327 -24.96 -4.17 -6.93
CA ALA A 327 -24.38 -3.22 -5.98
C ALA A 327 -24.76 -1.76 -6.32
N SER A 328 -24.70 -1.38 -7.60
CA SER A 328 -25.11 -0.04 -8.06
C SER A 328 -26.60 0.24 -7.83
N LYS A 329 -27.46 -0.79 -7.97
CA LYS A 329 -28.89 -0.68 -7.63
C LYS A 329 -29.12 -0.54 -6.13
N ILE A 330 -28.36 -1.26 -5.30
CA ILE A 330 -28.40 -1.14 -3.83
C ILE A 330 -28.00 0.27 -3.42
N ALA A 331 -26.92 0.82 -4.00
CA ALA A 331 -26.44 2.19 -3.73
C ALA A 331 -27.47 3.27 -4.06
N GLY A 332 -28.28 3.04 -5.10
CA GLY A 332 -29.35 3.96 -5.50
C GLY A 332 -30.64 3.81 -4.70
N ALA A 333 -30.74 2.81 -3.83
CA ALA A 333 -31.95 2.53 -3.07
C ALA A 333 -32.08 3.48 -1.87
N ASN A 334 -33.30 3.89 -1.54
CA ASN A 334 -33.58 4.79 -0.42
C ASN A 334 -34.15 4.02 0.79
N ASP A 335 -34.29 4.70 1.93
CA ASP A 335 -34.75 4.10 3.19
C ASP A 335 -36.17 3.49 3.14
N SER A 336 -36.93 3.77 2.08
CA SER A 336 -38.32 3.31 1.88
C SER A 336 -38.44 1.84 1.48
N ILE A 337 -37.33 1.10 1.28
CA ILE A 337 -37.39 -0.35 1.03
C ILE A 337 -38.11 -1.06 2.18
N ALA A 338 -39.15 -1.84 1.86
CA ALA A 338 -39.97 -2.52 2.86
C ALA A 338 -39.24 -3.72 3.49
N TRP A 339 -38.54 -4.52 2.67
CA TRP A 339 -37.62 -5.56 3.13
C TRP A 339 -36.39 -5.66 2.23
N PHE A 340 -35.26 -5.99 2.83
CA PHE A 340 -33.99 -6.23 2.14
C PHE A 340 -33.31 -7.44 2.77
N GLU A 341 -33.29 -8.55 2.05
CA GLU A 341 -33.00 -9.88 2.61
C GLU A 341 -32.00 -10.65 1.75
N ILE A 342 -31.20 -11.49 2.41
CA ILE A 342 -30.50 -12.59 1.75
C ILE A 342 -31.25 -13.88 2.07
N LEU A 343 -31.48 -14.69 1.03
CA LEU A 343 -32.08 -16.01 1.13
C LEU A 343 -31.02 -17.06 0.85
N LEU A 344 -31.01 -18.09 1.68
CA LEU A 344 -30.23 -19.30 1.46
C LEU A 344 -31.07 -20.30 0.66
N ILE A 345 -30.57 -20.68 -0.51
CA ILE A 345 -31.20 -21.66 -1.40
C ILE A 345 -30.36 -22.92 -1.50
N SER A 346 -30.99 -24.04 -1.84
CA SER A 346 -30.30 -25.30 -2.14
C SER A 346 -30.81 -25.93 -3.42
N ASN A 347 -30.00 -26.80 -4.00
CA ASN A 347 -30.43 -27.72 -5.04
C ASN A 347 -29.85 -29.12 -4.79
N ALA A 348 -30.68 -30.14 -5.01
CA ALA A 348 -30.36 -31.55 -4.87
C ALA A 348 -31.39 -32.37 -5.67
N ASP A 349 -31.27 -33.70 -5.68
CA ASP A 349 -32.29 -34.55 -6.30
C ASP A 349 -33.69 -34.28 -5.72
N ALA A 350 -34.70 -34.12 -6.58
CA ALA A 350 -36.04 -33.66 -6.18
C ALA A 350 -36.75 -34.54 -5.13
N ALA A 351 -36.43 -35.84 -5.10
CA ALA A 351 -37.01 -36.79 -4.15
C ALA A 351 -36.21 -36.89 -2.83
N SER A 352 -35.15 -36.08 -2.67
CA SER A 352 -34.28 -36.13 -1.51
C SER A 352 -34.73 -35.23 -0.37
N VAL A 353 -34.03 -35.35 0.76
CA VAL A 353 -34.02 -34.36 1.84
C VAL A 353 -32.60 -33.82 1.90
N VAL A 354 -32.46 -32.52 2.08
CA VAL A 354 -31.16 -31.87 2.30
C VAL A 354 -31.04 -31.50 3.76
N LYS A 355 -29.86 -31.70 4.32
CA LYS A 355 -29.49 -31.22 5.65
C LYS A 355 -28.02 -30.86 5.66
N PHE A 356 -27.73 -29.63 6.04
CA PHE A 356 -26.38 -29.07 6.09
C PHE A 356 -26.32 -27.98 7.16
N TYR A 357 -25.12 -27.54 7.45
CA TYR A 357 -24.83 -26.62 8.55
C TYR A 357 -24.12 -25.39 7.98
N VAL A 358 -24.53 -24.21 8.45
CA VAL A 358 -24.00 -22.92 8.00
C VAL A 358 -23.48 -22.18 9.22
N ASP A 359 -22.26 -21.69 9.11
CA ASP A 359 -21.66 -20.80 10.10
C ASP A 359 -20.96 -19.62 9.43
N ASN A 360 -20.64 -18.59 10.21
CA ASN A 360 -19.75 -17.50 9.83
C ASN A 360 -20.15 -16.80 8.52
N VAL A 361 -21.40 -16.37 8.43
CA VAL A 361 -21.90 -15.62 7.29
C VAL A 361 -21.34 -14.21 7.35
N GLN A 362 -20.58 -13.81 6.33
CA GLN A 362 -19.93 -12.50 6.27
C GLN A 362 -20.23 -11.77 4.97
N LEU A 363 -20.22 -10.44 5.04
CA LEU A 363 -20.02 -9.56 3.90
C LEU A 363 -18.55 -9.21 3.82
N VAL A 364 -17.95 -9.52 2.68
CA VAL A 364 -16.52 -9.40 2.43
C VAL A 364 -16.34 -8.31 1.39
N SER A 365 -15.77 -7.17 1.79
CA SER A 365 -15.46 -6.09 0.86
C SER A 365 -14.45 -6.58 -0.19
N PRO A 366 -14.47 -6.02 -1.43
CA PRO A 366 -13.40 -6.34 -2.37
C PRO A 366 -12.06 -6.07 -1.70
N ALA A 367 -11.05 -6.85 -2.08
CA ALA A 367 -9.69 -6.41 -1.86
C ALA A 367 -9.61 -5.01 -2.47
N VAL A 368 -9.29 -4.00 -1.65
CA VAL A 368 -8.77 -2.77 -2.25
C VAL A 368 -7.48 -3.24 -2.87
N ASN A 369 -7.36 -2.99 -4.17
CA ASN A 369 -6.12 -3.15 -4.90
C ASN A 369 -4.97 -2.73 -4.00
N THR A 370 -3.81 -3.34 -4.16
CA THR A 370 -2.55 -3.03 -3.44
C THR A 370 -2.14 -1.55 -3.48
N GLY A 371 -2.97 -0.65 -4.02
CA GLY A 371 -2.85 0.78 -4.03
C GLY A 371 -3.25 1.29 -2.66
N LYS A 372 -2.27 1.88 -1.99
CA LYS A 372 -2.50 2.56 -0.72
C LYS A 372 -3.58 3.62 -0.94
N ALA A 373 -4.34 4.01 0.09
CA ALA A 373 -5.44 4.97 -0.04
C ALA A 373 -5.04 6.35 -0.64
N THR A 374 -3.73 6.60 -0.80
CA THR A 374 -3.14 7.79 -1.43
C THR A 374 -2.67 7.57 -2.87
N ASP A 375 -2.61 6.32 -3.33
CA ASP A 375 -2.12 5.97 -4.65
C ASP A 375 -3.14 6.34 -5.72
N THR A 376 -2.70 7.11 -6.70
CA THR A 376 -3.50 7.37 -7.90
C THR A 376 -3.07 6.40 -8.99
N VAL A 377 -3.97 5.50 -9.39
CA VAL A 377 -3.75 4.61 -10.53
C VAL A 377 -3.79 5.42 -11.82
N ILE A 378 -2.76 5.26 -12.65
CA ILE A 378 -2.57 5.99 -13.91
C ILE A 378 -2.28 5.04 -15.08
N GLY A 379 -2.54 3.75 -14.89
CA GLY A 379 -2.34 2.69 -15.86
C GLY A 379 -2.80 1.36 -15.28
N ASP A 380 -4.10 1.10 -15.37
CA ASP A 380 -4.73 -0.19 -15.03
C ASP A 380 -5.10 -1.01 -16.27
N TRP A 381 -5.11 -0.38 -17.45
CA TRP A 381 -5.22 -1.02 -18.74
C TRP A 381 -6.53 -1.79 -18.96
N GLU A 382 -7.55 -1.56 -18.13
CA GLU A 382 -8.78 -2.36 -18.15
C GLU A 382 -9.71 -2.02 -19.31
N GLN A 383 -9.60 -0.79 -19.80
CA GLN A 383 -10.52 -0.23 -20.81
C GLN A 383 -9.80 0.59 -21.87
N SER A 384 -8.62 1.12 -21.56
CA SER A 384 -7.89 2.06 -22.43
C SER A 384 -6.39 2.08 -22.10
N LEU A 385 -5.63 2.98 -22.74
CA LEU A 385 -4.23 3.25 -22.36
C LEU A 385 -4.13 4.34 -21.28
N ASP A 386 -5.25 4.74 -20.68
CA ASP A 386 -5.31 5.59 -19.49
C ASP A 386 -4.59 6.94 -19.64
N GLY A 387 -4.65 7.51 -20.85
CA GLY A 387 -4.00 8.77 -21.20
C GLY A 387 -2.56 8.62 -21.67
N TRP A 388 -2.00 7.41 -21.65
CA TRP A 388 -0.74 7.07 -22.30
C TRP A 388 -0.89 6.88 -23.81
N VAL A 389 0.20 7.15 -24.51
CA VAL A 389 0.37 6.93 -25.94
C VAL A 389 1.58 6.05 -26.14
N VAL A 390 1.45 5.04 -27.00
CA VAL A 390 2.55 4.13 -27.37
C VAL A 390 3.67 4.92 -28.05
N GLY A 391 4.87 4.80 -27.51
CA GLY A 391 6.09 5.40 -28.05
C GLY A 391 6.51 4.71 -29.36
N GLY A 392 7.17 5.45 -30.25
CA GLY A 392 7.53 4.95 -31.57
C GLY A 392 8.56 3.81 -31.59
N GLY A 393 9.11 3.42 -30.44
CA GLY A 393 10.09 2.34 -30.30
C GLY A 393 9.50 1.01 -29.84
N ALA A 394 8.19 0.92 -29.54
CA ALA A 394 7.56 -0.27 -28.98
C ALA A 394 6.30 -0.69 -29.75
N ASP A 395 6.01 -1.99 -29.72
CA ASP A 395 4.68 -2.55 -30.00
C ASP A 395 4.04 -2.92 -28.66
N VAL A 396 2.80 -2.51 -28.45
CA VAL A 396 2.09 -2.64 -27.16
C VAL A 396 0.69 -3.18 -27.41
N ARG A 397 0.28 -4.18 -26.65
CA ARG A 397 -1.00 -4.89 -26.75
C ARG A 397 -1.57 -5.15 -25.36
N TYR A 398 -2.85 -5.50 -25.28
CA TYR A 398 -3.45 -5.95 -24.01
C TYR A 398 -3.26 -7.45 -23.84
N SER A 399 -2.96 -7.90 -22.62
CA SER A 399 -2.98 -9.31 -22.20
C SER A 399 -3.97 -9.51 -21.07
N ASP A 400 -4.83 -10.52 -21.19
CA ASP A 400 -5.82 -10.90 -20.17
C ASP A 400 -5.37 -12.09 -19.30
N THR A 401 -4.13 -12.53 -19.50
CA THR A 401 -3.63 -13.82 -19.02
C THR A 401 -2.26 -13.70 -18.39
N ASN A 402 -1.40 -12.83 -18.90
CA ASN A 402 -0.02 -12.67 -18.44
C ASN A 402 0.19 -11.28 -17.86
N GLY A 403 1.00 -11.19 -16.81
CA GLY A 403 1.38 -9.90 -16.22
C GLY A 403 0.26 -9.11 -15.54
N VAL A 404 -0.93 -9.70 -15.38
CA VAL A 404 -2.05 -9.07 -14.67
C VAL A 404 -1.77 -9.07 -13.17
N THR A 405 -1.53 -7.89 -12.62
CA THR A 405 -1.36 -7.64 -11.18
C THR A 405 -2.45 -6.72 -10.63
N LEU A 406 -3.26 -6.13 -11.51
CA LEU A 406 -4.42 -5.32 -11.21
C LEU A 406 -5.56 -5.67 -12.16
N GLY A 407 -6.78 -5.82 -11.64
CA GLY A 407 -7.94 -6.02 -12.52
C GLY A 407 -7.87 -7.33 -13.33
N LYS A 408 -8.00 -7.20 -14.66
CA LYS A 408 -8.09 -8.29 -15.64
C LYS A 408 -7.10 -8.18 -16.78
N TYR A 409 -6.57 -7.00 -17.08
CA TYR A 409 -5.73 -6.76 -18.24
C TYR A 409 -4.40 -6.12 -17.85
N SER A 410 -3.33 -6.53 -18.52
CA SER A 410 -2.02 -5.88 -18.50
C SER A 410 -1.64 -5.40 -19.90
N LEU A 411 -0.56 -4.62 -20.00
CA LEU A 411 0.07 -4.31 -21.28
C LEU A 411 1.20 -5.28 -21.60
N ASP A 412 1.04 -6.04 -22.66
CA ASP A 412 2.07 -6.80 -23.34
C ASP A 412 2.95 -5.85 -24.18
N VAL A 413 4.24 -5.77 -23.88
CA VAL A 413 5.18 -4.82 -24.48
C VAL A 413 6.34 -5.53 -25.19
N TYR A 414 6.61 -5.09 -26.41
CA TYR A 414 7.65 -5.63 -27.28
C TYR A 414 8.54 -4.51 -27.86
N THR A 415 9.86 -4.55 -27.60
CA THR A 415 10.81 -3.51 -28.03
C THR A 415 12.06 -4.10 -28.69
N PRO A 416 12.64 -3.48 -29.73
CA PRO A 416 13.84 -4.00 -30.37
C PRO A 416 15.09 -3.72 -29.53
N THR A 417 16.09 -4.60 -29.58
CA THR A 417 17.38 -4.39 -28.90
C THR A 417 18.36 -3.55 -29.72
N GLY A 418 19.35 -2.98 -29.03
CA GLY A 418 20.42 -2.19 -29.66
C GLY A 418 20.19 -0.67 -29.68
N ALA A 419 19.11 -0.17 -29.06
CA ALA A 419 18.86 1.25 -28.88
C ALA A 419 17.99 1.53 -27.65
N TRP A 420 17.87 2.81 -27.27
CA TRP A 420 16.86 3.28 -26.33
C TRP A 420 15.51 3.34 -27.06
N ALA A 421 14.51 2.63 -26.54
CA ALA A 421 13.19 2.53 -27.14
C ALA A 421 12.15 3.19 -26.23
N SER A 422 11.51 4.26 -26.71
CA SER A 422 10.35 4.84 -26.02
C SER A 422 9.17 3.88 -26.10
N VAL A 423 8.59 3.57 -24.95
CA VAL A 423 7.49 2.58 -24.79
C VAL A 423 6.15 3.26 -24.61
N LEU A 424 6.03 4.13 -23.60
CA LEU A 424 4.83 4.90 -23.31
C LEU A 424 5.22 6.35 -23.08
N THR A 425 4.37 7.26 -23.54
CA THR A 425 4.49 8.70 -23.32
C THR A 425 3.15 9.27 -22.87
N MET A 426 3.16 10.23 -21.95
CA MET A 426 1.95 10.91 -21.48
C MET A 426 2.21 12.40 -21.38
N ASN A 427 1.40 13.20 -22.08
CA ASN A 427 1.40 14.64 -21.97
C ASN A 427 0.52 15.07 -20.78
N LEU A 428 1.12 15.56 -19.69
CA LEU A 428 0.39 16.02 -18.52
C LEU A 428 -0.28 17.39 -18.72
N MET A 429 0.08 18.12 -19.77
CA MET A 429 -0.58 19.38 -20.13
C MET A 429 -1.83 19.17 -20.99
N ASP A 430 -2.14 17.93 -21.40
CA ASP A 430 -3.40 17.60 -22.05
C ASP A 430 -4.56 17.79 -21.05
N PRO A 431 -5.63 18.53 -21.39
CA PRO A 431 -6.78 18.71 -20.51
C PRO A 431 -7.42 17.41 -20.02
N ASN A 432 -7.35 16.32 -20.80
CA ASN A 432 -7.87 15.01 -20.38
C ASN A 432 -7.06 14.39 -19.25
N ASN A 433 -5.78 14.77 -19.12
CA ASN A 433 -4.87 14.31 -18.09
C ASN A 433 -4.81 15.25 -16.88
N ALA A 434 -5.72 16.23 -16.75
CA ALA A 434 -5.69 17.22 -15.67
C ALA A 434 -5.75 16.60 -14.26
N ALA A 435 -6.47 15.49 -14.09
CA ALA A 435 -6.51 14.75 -12.84
C ALA A 435 -5.15 14.08 -12.54
N VAL A 436 -4.52 13.50 -13.56
CA VAL A 436 -3.19 12.88 -13.45
C VAL A 436 -2.13 13.94 -13.16
N LEU A 437 -2.17 15.10 -13.80
CA LEU A 437 -1.27 16.22 -13.52
C LEU A 437 -1.39 16.67 -12.06
N LYS A 438 -2.63 16.82 -11.56
CA LYS A 438 -2.87 17.18 -10.16
C LYS A 438 -2.29 16.14 -9.21
N ALA A 439 -2.51 14.85 -9.51
CA ALA A 439 -1.97 13.75 -8.72
C ALA A 439 -0.44 13.72 -8.76
N PHE A 440 0.17 13.88 -9.93
CA PHE A 440 1.62 13.89 -10.12
C PHE A 440 2.28 15.00 -9.30
N ARG A 441 1.73 16.21 -9.33
CA ARG A 441 2.26 17.34 -8.53
C ARG A 441 2.03 17.24 -7.03
N ALA A 442 1.16 16.32 -6.62
CA ALA A 442 0.85 16.04 -5.23
C ALA A 442 1.61 14.81 -4.69
N ASN A 443 2.21 14.00 -5.55
CA ASN A 443 2.89 12.75 -5.22
C ASN A 443 4.39 12.87 -5.54
N THR A 444 5.18 11.87 -5.16
CA THR A 444 6.64 11.89 -5.35
C THR A 444 7.20 10.61 -5.91
N LYS A 445 6.39 9.55 -6.04
CA LYS A 445 6.84 8.28 -6.57
C LYS A 445 5.93 7.81 -7.68
N LEU A 446 6.52 7.16 -8.67
CA LEU A 446 5.80 6.40 -9.70
C LEU A 446 6.22 4.95 -9.55
N SER A 447 5.24 4.04 -9.46
CA SER A 447 5.48 2.61 -9.46
C SER A 447 4.72 1.93 -10.59
N VAL A 448 5.25 0.81 -11.08
CA VAL A 448 4.57 -0.06 -12.05
C VAL A 448 5.03 -1.49 -11.83
N ASP A 449 4.11 -2.45 -11.94
CA ASP A 449 4.44 -3.86 -11.90
C ASP A 449 4.88 -4.32 -13.30
N ILE A 450 6.03 -4.99 -13.35
CA ILE A 450 6.67 -5.45 -14.58
C ILE A 450 6.85 -6.96 -14.49
N THR A 451 6.16 -7.71 -15.33
CA THR A 451 6.30 -9.16 -15.41
C THR A 451 7.20 -9.57 -16.57
N HIS A 452 8.16 -10.44 -16.29
CA HIS A 452 9.02 -11.08 -17.28
C HIS A 452 8.82 -12.60 -17.24
N LEU A 453 8.73 -13.23 -18.41
CA LEU A 453 8.55 -14.67 -18.55
C LEU A 453 9.63 -15.25 -19.46
N VAL A 454 10.30 -16.31 -18.99
CA VAL A 454 11.37 -17.00 -19.71
C VAL A 454 10.88 -17.56 -21.03
N ARG A 455 9.66 -18.11 -21.07
CA ARG A 455 9.06 -18.73 -22.26
C ARG A 455 8.90 -17.78 -23.45
N ASP A 456 8.86 -16.48 -23.19
CA ASP A 456 8.62 -15.45 -24.22
C ASP A 456 9.92 -15.10 -24.96
N TRP A 457 11.05 -15.72 -24.58
CA TRP A 457 12.37 -15.50 -25.13
C TRP A 457 13.01 -16.77 -25.73
N PRO A 458 13.79 -16.67 -26.83
CA PRO A 458 14.51 -17.81 -27.38
C PRO A 458 15.62 -18.32 -26.45
N VAL A 459 15.66 -19.64 -26.22
CA VAL A 459 16.57 -20.32 -25.27
C VAL A 459 18.07 -20.17 -25.65
N ASP A 460 18.37 -19.86 -26.90
CA ASP A 460 19.73 -19.76 -27.45
C ASP A 460 20.29 -18.34 -27.54
N LYS A 461 19.52 -17.31 -27.13
CA LYS A 461 19.91 -15.90 -27.23
C LYS A 461 19.42 -15.08 -26.03
N ILE A 462 20.32 -14.84 -25.09
CA ILE A 462 20.06 -14.09 -23.85
C ILE A 462 20.73 -12.71 -23.97
N PRO A 463 20.00 -11.57 -24.02
CA PRO A 463 20.66 -10.29 -23.83
C PRO A 463 21.24 -10.26 -22.41
N PRO A 464 22.47 -9.76 -22.23
CA PRO A 464 23.12 -9.76 -20.93
C PRO A 464 22.38 -8.88 -19.90
N TRP A 465 21.60 -7.90 -20.35
CA TRP A 465 20.79 -7.02 -19.51
C TRP A 465 19.73 -6.28 -20.35
N ASN A 466 18.63 -5.92 -19.70
CA ASN A 466 17.65 -4.93 -20.16
C ASN A 466 17.25 -4.06 -18.97
N GLY A 467 16.59 -2.93 -19.20
CA GLY A 467 16.13 -2.07 -18.12
C GLY A 467 15.05 -1.10 -18.53
N ILE A 468 14.21 -0.75 -17.57
CA ILE A 468 13.14 0.22 -17.74
C ILE A 468 13.53 1.51 -17.02
N HIS A 469 13.30 2.63 -17.69
CA HIS A 469 13.59 3.96 -17.22
C HIS A 469 12.32 4.80 -17.21
N PHE A 470 12.22 5.67 -16.21
CA PHE A 470 11.22 6.71 -16.17
C PHE A 470 11.88 8.07 -16.38
N ILE A 471 11.31 8.85 -17.29
CA ILE A 471 11.80 10.18 -17.66
C ILE A 471 10.70 11.21 -17.44
N VAL A 472 11.08 12.34 -16.85
CA VAL A 472 10.26 13.56 -16.85
C VAL A 472 10.91 14.57 -17.78
N ASN A 473 10.13 15.10 -18.73
CA ASN A 473 10.61 16.03 -19.75
C ASN A 473 9.77 17.31 -19.76
N THR A 474 10.43 18.44 -19.55
CA THR A 474 9.85 19.79 -19.51
C THR A 474 10.92 20.85 -19.83
N ASN A 475 10.61 22.13 -19.60
CA ASN A 475 11.53 23.26 -19.70
C ASN A 475 12.65 23.17 -18.66
N ALA A 476 13.90 23.43 -19.05
CA ALA A 476 15.04 23.39 -18.14
C ALA A 476 14.94 24.45 -17.02
N GLU A 477 14.32 25.59 -17.30
CA GLU A 477 14.08 26.66 -16.32
C GLU A 477 13.05 26.27 -15.26
N ALA A 478 12.24 25.23 -15.51
CA ALA A 478 11.30 24.70 -14.53
C ALA A 478 11.96 23.72 -13.55
N LEU A 479 13.14 23.18 -13.88
CA LEU A 479 13.90 22.19 -13.09
C LEU A 479 15.34 22.66 -12.78
N PRO A 480 15.52 23.85 -12.17
CA PRO A 480 16.85 24.43 -11.95
C PRO A 480 17.76 23.57 -11.06
N SER A 481 17.22 22.76 -10.16
CA SER A 481 18.03 21.91 -9.27
C SER A 481 18.63 20.70 -9.99
N LEU A 482 18.10 20.33 -11.16
CA LEU A 482 18.51 19.15 -11.93
C LEU A 482 19.30 19.51 -13.19
N GLY A 483 19.43 20.81 -13.51
CA GLY A 483 20.30 21.34 -14.56
C GLY A 483 19.87 21.04 -16.01
N ALA A 484 18.83 20.24 -16.21
CA ALA A 484 18.24 19.94 -17.51
C ALA A 484 16.73 19.67 -17.37
N GLY A 485 15.96 20.09 -18.39
CA GLY A 485 14.51 19.84 -18.44
C GLY A 485 14.14 18.40 -18.76
N TRP A 486 15.10 17.59 -19.21
CA TRP A 486 14.97 16.17 -19.44
C TRP A 486 15.69 15.42 -18.31
N VAL A 487 14.94 14.71 -17.48
CA VAL A 487 15.44 14.03 -16.27
C VAL A 487 15.14 12.55 -16.37
N ASN A 488 16.18 11.73 -16.48
CA ASN A 488 16.08 10.28 -16.36
C ASN A 488 16.25 9.88 -14.89
N LEU A 489 15.20 9.33 -14.30
CA LEU A 489 15.16 8.97 -12.88
C LEU A 489 15.77 7.60 -12.57
N GLY A 490 16.44 7.00 -13.56
CA GLY A 490 17.26 5.83 -13.39
C GLY A 490 16.61 4.55 -13.88
N TYR A 491 17.42 3.51 -13.82
CA TYR A 491 17.14 2.16 -14.28
C TYR A 491 16.40 1.36 -13.21
N GLN A 492 15.37 0.62 -13.60
CA GLN A 492 14.63 -0.32 -12.75
C GLN A 492 14.23 -1.59 -13.52
N ALA A 493 13.83 -2.62 -12.79
CA ALA A 493 13.24 -3.88 -13.30
C ALA A 493 14.03 -4.54 -14.43
N GLY A 494 15.36 -4.59 -14.31
CA GLY A 494 16.16 -5.28 -15.30
C GLY A 494 16.23 -6.78 -15.10
N TRP A 495 16.21 -7.51 -16.21
CA TRP A 495 15.98 -8.95 -16.22
C TRP A 495 16.83 -9.68 -17.27
N SER A 496 17.13 -10.95 -16.98
CA SER A 496 17.69 -11.94 -17.91
C SER A 496 16.95 -13.26 -17.74
N GLN A 497 17.00 -14.16 -18.73
CA GLN A 497 16.35 -15.48 -18.64
C GLN A 497 16.77 -16.31 -17.41
N ASN A 498 17.98 -16.09 -16.87
CA ASN A 498 18.46 -16.80 -15.68
C ASN A 498 17.70 -16.41 -14.41
N ASN A 499 17.02 -15.27 -14.41
CA ASN A 499 16.22 -14.81 -13.27
C ASN A 499 14.87 -15.51 -13.15
N GLY A 500 14.48 -16.34 -14.14
CA GLY A 500 13.20 -17.04 -14.13
C GLY A 500 12.00 -16.13 -14.44
N ASP A 501 10.80 -16.72 -14.39
CA ASP A 501 9.55 -15.97 -14.46
C ASP A 501 9.39 -15.16 -13.16
N ARG A 502 9.21 -13.85 -13.26
CA ARG A 502 9.00 -12.99 -12.09
C ARG A 502 8.27 -11.71 -12.41
N THR A 503 7.69 -11.11 -11.38
CA THR A 503 7.09 -9.78 -11.43
C THR A 503 7.83 -8.86 -10.47
N ASP A 504 8.37 -7.76 -11.00
CA ASP A 504 9.09 -6.73 -10.25
C ASP A 504 8.23 -5.46 -10.17
N THR A 505 8.15 -4.80 -9.01
CA THR A 505 7.56 -3.46 -8.93
C THR A 505 8.66 -2.42 -9.14
N ALA A 506 8.75 -1.87 -10.35
CA ALA A 506 9.66 -0.77 -10.66
C ALA A 506 9.16 0.50 -9.97
N THR A 507 10.01 1.16 -9.17
CA THR A 507 9.65 2.42 -8.47
C THR A 507 10.69 3.50 -8.74
N TRP A 508 10.23 4.69 -9.11
CA TRP A 508 11.06 5.88 -9.29
C TRP A 508 10.59 6.99 -8.35
N ASP A 509 11.55 7.60 -7.66
CA ASP A 509 11.32 8.79 -6.84
C ASP A 509 11.59 10.04 -7.70
N TYR A 510 10.57 10.88 -7.84
CA TYR A 510 10.59 12.16 -8.54
C TYR A 510 10.30 13.33 -7.60
N GLY A 511 10.46 13.16 -6.28
CA GLY A 511 10.14 14.21 -5.30
C GLY A 511 10.88 15.53 -5.54
N GLN A 512 12.15 15.48 -5.95
CA GLN A 512 12.91 16.68 -6.30
C GLN A 512 12.35 17.37 -7.55
N VAL A 513 11.86 16.61 -8.54
CA VAL A 513 11.21 17.16 -9.74
C VAL A 513 9.95 17.93 -9.36
N VAL A 514 9.13 17.37 -8.47
CA VAL A 514 7.89 18.02 -8.00
C VAL A 514 8.17 19.29 -7.20
N ALA A 515 9.20 19.29 -6.35
CA ALA A 515 9.60 20.47 -5.61
C ALA A 515 9.95 21.64 -6.56
N ASP A 516 10.78 21.36 -7.57
CA ASP A 516 11.17 22.35 -8.58
C ASP A 516 9.98 22.81 -9.43
N LEU A 517 9.15 21.90 -9.92
CA LEU A 517 7.95 22.22 -10.70
C LEU A 517 6.96 23.09 -9.90
N ASN A 518 6.77 22.79 -8.62
CA ASN A 518 5.86 23.55 -7.78
C ASN A 518 6.37 24.96 -7.51
N ALA A 519 7.68 25.14 -7.34
CA ALA A 519 8.30 26.46 -7.18
C ALA A 519 8.33 27.27 -8.48
N ASN A 520 8.49 26.61 -9.64
CA ASN A 520 8.75 27.24 -10.93
C ASN A 520 7.63 27.01 -11.95
N TRP A 521 6.40 26.75 -11.49
CA TRP A 521 5.29 26.34 -12.37
C TRP A 521 5.01 27.30 -13.53
N SER A 522 5.23 28.60 -13.32
CA SER A 522 5.09 29.63 -14.37
C SER A 522 6.04 29.47 -15.56
N LYS A 523 7.07 28.62 -15.45
CA LYS A 523 8.04 28.31 -16.50
C LYS A 523 7.68 27.08 -17.31
N VAL A 524 6.70 26.29 -16.87
CA VAL A 524 6.28 25.05 -17.53
C VAL A 524 5.38 25.37 -18.72
N THR A 525 5.87 25.13 -19.94
CA THR A 525 5.11 25.26 -21.18
C THR A 525 4.67 23.92 -21.76
N TYR A 526 5.38 22.84 -21.40
CA TYR A 526 5.02 21.45 -21.66
C TYR A 526 5.51 20.58 -20.49
N LEU A 527 4.87 19.45 -20.24
CA LEU A 527 5.30 18.47 -19.25
C LEU A 527 4.90 17.07 -19.72
N GLU A 528 5.89 16.21 -19.91
CA GLU A 528 5.72 14.88 -20.46
C GLU A 528 6.39 13.82 -19.56
N LEU A 529 5.66 12.73 -19.35
CA LEU A 529 6.14 11.52 -18.71
C LEU A 529 6.50 10.50 -19.78
N GLN A 530 7.65 9.83 -19.65
CA GLN A 530 8.04 8.77 -20.59
C GLN A 530 8.53 7.52 -19.87
N ILE A 531 8.07 6.36 -20.33
CA ILE A 531 8.65 5.06 -20.02
C ILE A 531 9.52 4.65 -21.20
N VAL A 532 10.78 4.33 -20.92
CA VAL A 532 11.78 4.01 -21.94
C VAL A 532 12.52 2.74 -21.55
N VAL A 533 12.70 1.84 -22.51
CA VAL A 533 13.49 0.63 -22.33
C VAL A 533 14.88 0.85 -22.90
N ASN A 534 15.89 0.42 -22.15
CA ASN A 534 17.25 0.34 -22.61
C ASN A 534 17.69 -1.13 -22.61
N ALA A 535 17.88 -1.67 -23.81
CA ALA A 535 18.36 -3.03 -24.03
C ALA A 535 19.45 -3.01 -25.09
N ASN A 536 20.48 -2.19 -24.85
CA ASN A 536 21.55 -1.96 -25.79
C ASN A 536 22.62 -3.06 -25.69
N SER A 537 22.44 -4.14 -26.47
CA SER A 537 23.45 -5.18 -26.65
C SER A 537 23.83 -5.31 -28.12
N ALA A 538 25.12 -5.19 -28.43
CA ALA A 538 25.63 -5.41 -29.77
C ALA A 538 25.59 -6.90 -30.19
N ASP A 539 25.53 -7.80 -29.21
CA ASP A 539 25.56 -9.25 -29.39
C ASP A 539 24.16 -9.87 -29.56
N TYR A 540 23.10 -9.06 -29.44
CA TYR A 540 21.72 -9.51 -29.54
C TYR A 540 20.89 -8.56 -30.42
N THR A 541 20.33 -9.10 -31.50
CA THR A 541 19.51 -8.35 -32.49
C THR A 541 18.04 -8.80 -32.46
N GLY A 542 17.54 -9.17 -31.28
CA GLY A 542 16.17 -9.63 -31.10
C GLY A 542 15.29 -8.57 -30.44
N TRP A 543 14.36 -9.02 -29.60
CA TRP A 543 13.38 -8.16 -28.97
C TRP A 543 13.35 -8.41 -27.47
N VAL A 544 13.04 -7.36 -26.71
CA VAL A 544 12.71 -7.44 -25.31
C VAL A 544 11.21 -7.51 -25.15
N TRP A 545 10.76 -8.53 -24.41
CA TRP A 545 9.37 -8.78 -24.10
C TRP A 545 9.15 -8.76 -22.59
N PHE A 546 8.20 -7.95 -22.13
CA PHE A 546 7.71 -7.88 -20.76
C PHE A 546 6.24 -7.43 -20.73
N TYR A 547 5.61 -7.51 -19.57
CA TYR A 547 4.26 -7.04 -19.33
C TYR A 547 4.27 -5.92 -18.29
N MET A 548 3.41 -4.91 -18.44
CA MET A 548 3.24 -3.82 -17.50
C MET A 548 1.82 -3.80 -16.96
N ASP A 549 1.67 -3.67 -15.65
CA ASP A 549 0.37 -3.47 -15.02
C ASP A 549 0.50 -2.56 -13.79
N ASN A 550 -0.64 -2.07 -13.30
CA ASN A 550 -0.74 -1.47 -11.99
C ASN A 550 0.12 -0.22 -11.79
N MET A 551 0.14 0.67 -12.78
CA MET A 551 0.94 1.89 -12.72
C MET A 551 0.30 2.92 -11.80
N ARG A 552 1.07 3.48 -10.86
CA ARG A 552 0.56 4.34 -9.79
C ARG A 552 1.47 5.52 -9.49
N LEU A 553 0.85 6.62 -9.06
CA LEU A 553 1.51 7.74 -8.39
C LEU A 553 1.27 7.63 -6.89
N SER A 554 2.33 7.73 -6.09
CA SER A 554 2.28 7.57 -4.64
C SER A 554 3.23 8.52 -3.91
N GLY A 555 3.18 8.53 -2.58
CA GLY A 555 4.04 9.37 -1.73
C GLY A 555 3.50 10.79 -1.47
N GLY A 556 2.23 11.06 -1.80
CA GLY A 556 1.63 12.40 -1.68
C GLY A 556 1.29 12.89 -0.28
N GLY A 557 1.67 12.12 0.74
CA GLY A 557 1.61 12.58 2.11
C GLY A 557 2.75 13.52 2.48
N ILE A 558 3.88 13.57 1.77
CA ILE A 558 5.05 14.35 2.25
C ILE A 558 4.80 15.87 2.32
N ALA A 559 5.55 16.53 3.20
CA ALA A 559 5.57 17.99 3.27
C ALA A 559 6.27 18.61 2.04
N LEU A 560 5.73 19.73 1.55
CA LEU A 560 6.22 20.45 0.37
C LEU A 560 6.34 21.96 0.63
N ASN A 561 6.92 22.70 -0.31
CA ASN A 561 6.96 24.17 -0.30
C ASN A 561 7.48 24.79 1.03
N PRO A 562 8.72 24.48 1.43
CA PRO A 562 9.29 25.02 2.66
C PRO A 562 9.44 26.53 2.62
N GLN A 563 9.25 27.16 3.76
CA GLN A 563 9.63 28.53 4.09
C GLN A 563 10.40 28.51 5.41
N PRO A 564 11.63 29.04 5.49
CA PRO A 564 12.43 29.58 4.41
C PRO A 564 12.62 28.59 3.25
N ALA A 565 12.68 29.11 2.02
CA ALA A 565 12.89 28.28 0.84
C ALA A 565 14.18 27.47 0.96
N ASN A 566 14.20 26.26 0.40
CA ASN A 566 15.38 25.41 0.44
C ASN A 566 16.60 26.13 -0.17
N GLY A 567 17.69 26.21 0.60
CA GLY A 567 18.92 26.92 0.22
C GLY A 567 18.90 28.43 0.49
N ALA A 568 17.87 28.97 1.15
CA ALA A 568 17.80 30.40 1.49
C ALA A 568 19.01 30.84 2.34
N LYS A 569 19.48 32.06 2.10
CA LYS A 569 20.58 32.70 2.83
C LYS A 569 20.08 33.97 3.50
N ASP A 570 20.86 34.49 4.45
CA ASP A 570 20.57 35.75 5.15
C ASP A 570 19.18 35.74 5.81
N VAL A 571 18.78 34.59 6.33
CA VAL A 571 17.50 34.40 6.98
C VAL A 571 17.53 34.99 8.40
N ASN A 572 16.48 35.70 8.80
CA ASN A 572 16.36 36.24 10.16
C ASN A 572 16.36 35.09 11.19
N VAL A 573 17.07 35.24 12.30
CA VAL A 573 17.11 34.27 13.41
C VAL A 573 15.74 34.07 14.08
N ASP A 574 14.83 35.03 13.93
CA ASP A 574 13.44 34.96 14.40
C ASP A 574 12.47 34.39 13.34
N THR A 575 13.00 33.79 12.26
CA THR A 575 12.15 33.23 11.20
C THR A 575 11.26 32.10 11.72
N GLN A 576 10.02 32.08 11.25
CA GLN A 576 9.15 30.91 11.38
C GLN A 576 9.42 29.93 10.24
N LEU A 577 9.43 28.64 10.55
CA LEU A 577 9.42 27.57 9.56
C LEU A 577 7.97 27.27 9.16
N SER A 578 7.65 27.15 7.88
CA SER A 578 6.33 26.70 7.41
C SER A 578 6.43 25.86 6.14
N TRP A 579 5.42 25.04 5.90
CA TRP A 579 5.36 24.12 4.77
C TRP A 579 3.91 23.90 4.32
N ALA A 580 3.73 23.22 3.20
CA ALA A 580 2.47 22.61 2.82
C ALA A 580 2.43 21.19 3.39
N GLY A 581 1.41 20.86 4.18
CA GLY A 581 1.35 19.65 4.99
C GLY A 581 1.36 18.31 4.25
N GLY A 582 1.27 18.28 2.93
CA GLY A 582 0.99 17.06 2.17
C GLY A 582 -0.51 16.79 2.11
N VAL A 583 -1.01 16.22 0.99
CA VAL A 583 -2.46 16.14 0.72
C VAL A 583 -3.19 15.21 1.68
N PHE A 584 -2.48 14.26 2.27
CA PHE A 584 -3.04 13.21 3.12
C PHE A 584 -2.56 13.27 4.58
N ALA A 585 -1.82 14.31 4.96
CA ALA A 585 -1.31 14.43 6.32
C ALA A 585 -2.41 14.86 7.29
N ALA A 586 -2.51 14.14 8.41
CA ALA A 586 -3.32 14.52 9.56
C ALA A 586 -2.51 15.34 10.58
N SER A 587 -1.20 15.08 10.68
CA SER A 587 -0.24 15.79 11.54
C SER A 587 1.18 15.70 10.96
N HIS A 588 2.18 16.22 11.67
CA HIS A 588 3.56 16.36 11.21
C HIS A 588 4.57 16.06 12.31
N ASN A 589 5.72 15.53 11.90
CA ASN A 589 6.91 15.30 12.70
C ASN A 589 8.05 16.13 12.11
N LEU A 590 8.46 17.18 12.83
CA LEU A 590 9.50 18.12 12.42
C LEU A 590 10.85 17.74 13.05
N TYR A 591 11.89 17.78 12.23
CA TYR A 591 13.28 17.54 12.60
C TYR A 591 14.11 18.77 12.21
N LEU A 592 14.88 19.35 13.14
CA LEU A 592 15.73 20.51 12.90
C LEU A 592 17.11 20.33 13.56
N GLY A 593 18.19 20.56 12.82
CA GLY A 593 19.55 20.46 13.34
C GLY A 593 20.58 21.15 12.44
N THR A 594 21.86 21.04 12.78
CA THR A 594 22.98 21.62 12.02
C THR A 594 23.77 20.59 11.20
N SER A 595 23.34 19.33 11.22
CA SER A 595 23.90 18.23 10.43
C SER A 595 22.83 17.66 9.50
N SER A 596 23.05 17.76 8.19
CA SER A 596 22.13 17.23 7.18
C SER A 596 21.93 15.73 7.31
N GLY A 597 23.00 14.97 7.58
CA GLY A 597 22.95 13.52 7.76
C GLY A 597 22.14 13.12 8.98
N ALA A 598 22.36 13.80 10.12
CA ALA A 598 21.60 13.53 11.34
C ALA A 598 20.11 13.82 11.15
N VAL A 599 19.78 14.95 10.53
CA VAL A 599 18.39 15.32 10.18
C VAL A 599 17.79 14.34 9.17
N ALA A 600 18.58 13.80 8.24
CA ALA A 600 18.10 12.80 7.28
C ALA A 600 17.78 11.44 7.92
N THR A 601 18.52 11.02 8.96
CA THR A 601 18.37 9.69 9.57
C THR A 601 17.53 9.68 10.83
N ALA A 602 17.32 10.82 11.50
CA ALA A 602 16.55 10.92 12.73
C ALA A 602 15.15 10.29 12.60
N ASN A 603 14.71 9.56 13.62
CA ASN A 603 13.39 8.95 13.73
C ASN A 603 12.85 9.18 15.15
N GLY A 604 11.73 9.87 15.27
CA GLY A 604 11.28 10.41 16.57
C GLY A 604 12.38 11.25 17.27
N ASP A 605 12.56 11.03 18.57
CA ASP A 605 13.58 11.66 19.42
C ASP A 605 14.89 10.88 19.51
N SER A 606 15.18 10.00 18.54
CA SER A 606 16.34 9.08 18.57
C SER A 606 17.71 9.75 18.58
N ASP A 607 17.83 10.97 18.06
CA ASP A 607 19.09 11.71 17.97
C ASP A 607 19.03 12.99 18.83
N PRO A 608 19.80 13.09 19.92
CA PRO A 608 19.76 14.25 20.81
C PRO A 608 20.33 15.53 20.18
N SER A 609 21.03 15.43 19.05
CA SER A 609 21.54 16.58 18.28
C SER A 609 20.50 17.16 17.31
N VAL A 610 19.38 16.46 17.12
CA VAL A 610 18.28 16.88 16.26
C VAL A 610 17.08 17.23 17.13
N ARG A 611 16.56 18.45 16.97
CA ARG A 611 15.32 18.85 17.62
C ARG A 611 14.14 18.18 16.92
N PHE A 612 13.42 17.35 17.67
CA PHE A 612 12.21 16.67 17.22
C PHE A 612 10.95 17.29 17.83
N VAL A 613 9.92 17.52 17.01
CA VAL A 613 8.63 18.07 17.44
C VAL A 613 7.48 17.48 16.64
N THR A 614 6.44 16.98 17.31
CA THR A 614 5.17 16.61 16.67
C THR A 614 4.20 17.80 16.68
N LEU A 615 3.52 18.04 15.56
CA LEU A 615 2.71 19.23 15.30
C LEU A 615 1.43 18.83 14.55
N ASP A 616 0.30 19.44 14.90
CA ASP A 616 -0.96 19.30 14.15
C ASP A 616 -1.09 20.34 13.02
N GLY A 617 -0.18 21.32 12.98
CA GLY A 617 -0.19 22.44 12.04
C GLY A 617 1.02 22.45 11.12
N THR A 618 1.00 23.37 10.15
CA THR A 618 2.02 23.46 9.08
C THR A 618 3.03 24.60 9.27
N SER A 619 3.24 25.02 10.52
CA SER A 619 4.21 26.05 10.90
C SER A 619 4.84 25.75 12.25
N PHE A 620 6.09 26.15 12.42
CA PHE A 620 6.86 25.97 13.64
C PHE A 620 7.80 27.14 13.87
N ASP A 621 7.78 27.71 15.07
CA ASP A 621 8.77 28.68 15.50
C ASP A 621 9.95 27.94 16.16
N PRO A 622 11.13 27.92 15.53
CA PRO A 622 12.30 27.30 16.12
C PRO A 622 12.69 28.02 17.41
N ASN A 623 12.68 29.35 17.45
CA ASN A 623 13.21 30.19 18.53
C ASN A 623 14.68 29.84 18.93
N GLY A 624 15.54 30.86 19.02
CA GLY A 624 16.93 30.68 19.41
C GLY A 624 17.81 30.06 18.31
N LEU A 625 17.57 30.42 17.05
CA LEU A 625 18.54 30.16 15.99
C LEU A 625 19.78 31.04 16.21
N GLU A 626 20.96 30.47 15.97
CA GLU A 626 22.22 31.20 16.06
C GLU A 626 22.46 32.01 14.77
N PHE A 627 23.11 33.15 14.88
CA PHE A 627 23.54 33.95 13.73
C PHE A 627 24.58 33.21 12.89
N ASN A 628 24.56 33.43 11.57
CA ASN A 628 25.53 32.87 10.63
C ASN A 628 25.66 31.34 10.69
N THR A 629 24.55 30.64 10.92
CA THR A 629 24.51 29.19 11.08
C THR A 629 23.65 28.56 10.00
N GLN A 630 24.16 27.48 9.39
CA GLN A 630 23.37 26.67 8.46
C GLN A 630 22.57 25.63 9.24
N TYR A 631 21.27 25.63 9.01
CA TYR A 631 20.33 24.67 9.56
C TYR A 631 19.80 23.75 8.47
N PHE A 632 19.56 22.51 8.84
CA PHE A 632 18.90 21.50 8.04
C PHE A 632 17.61 21.09 8.76
N TRP A 633 16.54 20.90 8.00
CA TRP A 633 15.27 20.51 8.57
C TRP A 633 14.47 19.63 7.63
N ARG A 634 13.63 18.79 8.22
CA ARG A 634 12.79 17.81 7.53
C ARG A 634 11.43 17.80 8.21
N VAL A 635 10.36 17.65 7.45
CA VAL A 635 9.04 17.42 8.01
C VAL A 635 8.46 16.14 7.43
N ASP A 636 8.20 15.18 8.31
CA ASP A 636 7.51 13.96 7.97
C ASP A 636 6.03 14.18 8.23
N ALA A 637 5.19 13.85 7.26
CA ALA A 637 3.75 13.90 7.45
C ALA A 637 3.26 12.61 8.09
N VAL A 638 2.26 12.71 8.95
CA VAL A 638 1.71 11.62 9.71
C VAL A 638 0.22 11.54 9.47
N ASN A 639 -0.27 10.34 9.25
CA ASN A 639 -1.69 10.00 9.22
C ASN A 639 -1.84 8.52 9.60
N ASP A 640 -2.24 8.27 10.85
CA ASP A 640 -2.32 6.91 11.41
C ASP A 640 -3.36 6.01 10.72
N VAL A 641 -4.26 6.56 9.91
CA VAL A 641 -5.19 5.76 9.08
C VAL A 641 -4.58 5.35 7.74
N SER A 642 -3.36 5.77 7.44
CA SER A 642 -2.64 5.42 6.22
C SER A 642 -1.45 4.50 6.54
N PRO A 643 -1.31 3.35 5.84
CA PRO A 643 -0.21 2.41 6.07
C PRO A 643 1.18 2.96 5.71
N ASP A 644 1.20 4.06 4.94
CA ASP A 644 2.42 4.70 4.45
C ASP A 644 2.90 5.83 5.34
N SER A 645 2.13 6.16 6.37
CA SER A 645 2.51 7.12 7.38
C SER A 645 3.49 6.49 8.37
N PRO A 646 4.54 7.22 8.80
CA PRO A 646 4.84 8.60 8.43
C PRO A 646 5.51 8.70 7.04
N TRP A 647 5.02 9.62 6.21
CA TRP A 647 5.65 9.95 4.94
C TRP A 647 6.84 10.88 5.17
N LYS A 648 8.03 10.29 5.08
CA LYS A 648 9.28 10.99 5.30
C LYS A 648 9.51 12.11 4.29
N GLY A 649 9.75 13.33 4.77
CA GLY A 649 9.96 14.51 3.93
C GLY A 649 11.38 14.61 3.36
N ALA A 650 11.57 15.55 2.42
CA ALA A 650 12.88 15.94 1.94
C ALA A 650 13.64 16.75 3.02
N VAL A 651 14.97 16.67 3.02
CA VAL A 651 15.80 17.52 3.88
C VAL A 651 16.04 18.86 3.19
N TRP A 652 15.51 19.92 3.79
CA TRP A 652 15.72 21.30 3.38
C TRP A 652 16.81 21.96 4.21
N ASN A 653 17.36 23.07 3.72
CA ASN A 653 18.35 23.84 4.45
C ASN A 653 18.15 25.35 4.29
N PHE A 654 18.66 26.13 5.24
CA PHE A 654 18.79 27.58 5.14
C PHE A 654 19.98 28.06 5.99
N THR A 655 20.46 29.27 5.74
CA THR A 655 21.54 29.92 6.50
C THR A 655 21.03 31.22 7.10
N THR A 656 21.16 31.36 8.42
CA THR A 656 20.82 32.60 9.12
C THR A 656 21.82 33.70 8.80
N GLY A 657 21.35 34.94 8.77
CA GLY A 657 22.22 36.10 8.59
C GLY A 657 23.11 36.36 9.81
N ASN A 658 24.11 37.20 9.62
CA ASN A 658 24.92 37.77 10.71
C ASN A 658 24.46 39.20 11.06
N PHE A 659 23.15 39.40 11.20
CA PHE A 659 22.57 40.70 11.48
C PHE A 659 21.33 40.56 12.36
N LEU A 660 21.10 41.56 13.20
CA LEU A 660 19.83 41.78 13.86
C LEU A 660 18.98 42.68 12.97
N VAL A 661 17.76 42.26 12.64
CA VAL A 661 16.78 43.18 12.07
C VAL A 661 16.26 44.04 13.20
N VAL A 662 16.63 45.32 13.21
CA VAL A 662 16.14 46.29 14.20
C VAL A 662 14.76 46.81 13.79
N ASP A 663 14.57 47.04 12.48
CA ASP A 663 13.30 47.41 11.86
C ASP A 663 13.37 47.13 10.36
N ASP A 664 12.24 46.81 9.72
CA ASP A 664 12.15 46.66 8.27
C ASP A 664 11.67 47.97 7.65
N PHE A 665 12.62 48.87 7.40
CA PHE A 665 12.34 50.18 6.81
C PHE A 665 11.64 50.08 5.43
N GLU A 666 11.77 48.95 4.73
CA GLU A 666 11.13 48.72 3.42
C GLU A 666 9.63 48.39 3.54
N SER A 667 9.12 48.13 4.75
CA SER A 667 7.70 47.90 5.00
C SER A 667 6.88 49.20 5.03
N TYR A 668 7.53 50.35 5.21
CA TYR A 668 6.90 51.66 5.21
C TYR A 668 6.61 52.12 3.78
N GLN A 669 5.42 52.68 3.56
CA GLN A 669 5.02 53.21 2.27
C GLN A 669 4.88 54.74 2.32
N ASP A 670 5.23 55.41 1.22
CA ASP A 670 5.09 56.88 1.06
C ASP A 670 3.63 57.31 0.82
N VAL A 671 2.69 56.84 1.65
CA VAL A 671 1.25 57.16 1.57
C VAL A 671 0.75 57.78 2.88
N VAL A 672 0.31 59.04 2.80
CA VAL A 672 -0.21 59.78 3.96
C VAL A 672 -1.68 59.37 4.21
N ASN A 673 -2.02 59.08 5.47
CA ASN A 673 -3.35 58.71 5.98
C ASN A 673 -3.79 57.23 5.82
N GLU A 674 -2.90 56.33 5.43
CA GLU A 674 -3.19 54.88 5.44
C GLU A 674 -2.65 54.15 6.67
N GLY A 675 -1.95 54.83 7.59
CA GLY A 675 -1.34 54.21 8.76
C GLY A 675 -0.11 53.35 8.42
N LYS A 676 0.52 53.61 7.27
CA LYS A 676 1.65 52.83 6.72
C LYS A 676 2.89 53.68 6.48
N ALA A 677 2.83 54.99 6.74
CA ALA A 677 4.00 55.83 6.67
C ALA A 677 4.91 55.59 7.88
N ILE A 678 6.21 55.83 7.74
CA ILE A 678 7.18 55.62 8.82
C ILE A 678 6.80 56.38 10.10
N PHE A 679 6.30 57.62 9.98
CA PHE A 679 5.88 58.44 11.11
C PHE A 679 4.55 58.01 11.76
N ASP A 680 3.76 57.14 11.11
CA ASP A 680 2.58 56.54 11.73
C ASP A 680 2.98 55.44 12.73
N THR A 681 4.17 54.83 12.53
CA THR A 681 4.72 53.76 13.39
C THR A 681 5.71 54.32 14.40
N TRP A 682 6.55 55.27 13.97
CA TRP A 682 7.54 55.92 14.81
C TRP A 682 6.87 57.08 15.55
N HIS A 683 6.41 56.78 16.77
CA HIS A 683 5.64 57.68 17.64
C HIS A 683 6.33 59.02 17.98
N ASP A 684 7.61 59.20 17.62
CA ASP A 684 8.42 60.36 17.96
C ASP A 684 8.39 61.48 16.91
N GLY A 685 7.77 61.31 15.74
CA GLY A 685 7.92 62.24 14.61
C GLY A 685 7.08 63.52 14.60
N TRP A 686 5.74 63.39 14.64
CA TRP A 686 4.86 64.45 14.10
C TRP A 686 4.13 65.32 15.14
N GLU A 687 3.76 64.76 16.29
CA GLU A 687 2.89 65.45 17.26
C GLU A 687 3.64 66.42 18.20
N ASN A 688 4.98 66.41 18.19
CA ASN A 688 5.80 67.25 19.06
C ASN A 688 6.75 68.15 18.26
N PRO A 689 6.38 69.40 17.96
CA PRO A 689 7.20 70.31 17.15
C PRO A 689 8.55 70.71 17.78
N ASN A 690 8.89 70.24 18.99
CA ASN A 690 10.08 70.63 19.74
C ASN A 690 11.20 69.60 19.78
N ASN A 691 11.02 68.39 19.23
CA ASN A 691 12.02 67.32 19.30
C ASN A 691 12.86 67.16 18.01
N GLY A 692 12.54 67.87 16.93
CA GLY A 692 13.35 67.93 15.71
C GLY A 692 13.38 66.62 14.89
N SER A 693 12.38 65.74 15.06
CA SER A 693 12.33 64.39 14.48
C SER A 693 11.63 64.29 13.11
N VAL A 694 11.79 65.29 12.24
CA VAL A 694 11.39 65.12 10.84
C VAL A 694 12.44 64.28 10.13
N VAL A 695 12.16 63.00 9.89
CA VAL A 695 12.91 62.15 8.95
C VAL A 695 12.26 62.32 7.57
N GLY A 696 12.89 63.10 6.69
CA GLY A 696 12.40 63.35 5.33
C GLY A 696 11.90 64.79 5.10
N ASN A 697 10.99 64.96 4.13
CA ASN A 697 10.32 66.24 3.85
C ASN A 697 8.96 66.30 4.57
N ASP A 698 8.53 67.48 4.98
CA ASP A 698 7.27 67.73 5.70
C ASP A 698 6.06 67.97 4.76
N GLU A 699 6.32 68.17 3.47
CA GLU A 699 5.30 68.34 2.43
C GLU A 699 5.55 67.43 1.21
N ALA A 700 4.47 66.83 0.70
CA ALA A 700 4.54 65.97 -0.48
C ALA A 700 4.84 66.79 -1.76
N PRO A 701 5.60 66.24 -2.73
CA PRO A 701 6.18 64.90 -2.75
C PRO A 701 7.49 64.80 -1.96
N PHE A 702 7.60 63.78 -1.11
CA PHE A 702 8.69 63.64 -0.14
C PHE A 702 10.04 63.23 -0.74
N ALA A 703 10.05 62.77 -1.99
CA ALA A 703 11.24 62.61 -2.82
C ALA A 703 10.89 62.87 -4.29
N GLN A 704 11.76 63.61 -5.00
CA GLN A 704 11.67 63.74 -6.44
C GLN A 704 12.39 62.53 -7.06
N ASP A 705 11.59 61.61 -7.62
CA ASP A 705 11.99 60.35 -8.24
C ASP A 705 12.99 60.56 -9.41
N THR A 706 14.27 60.69 -9.08
CA THR A 706 15.38 60.77 -10.06
C THR A 706 16.55 59.88 -9.72
N ILE A 707 16.51 59.17 -8.59
CA ILE A 707 17.49 58.15 -8.23
C ILE A 707 16.73 56.85 -8.06
N VAL A 708 16.91 55.97 -9.03
CA VAL A 708 16.49 54.56 -8.97
C VAL A 708 16.97 54.01 -7.63
N ALA A 709 16.03 53.71 -6.73
CA ALA A 709 16.32 53.00 -5.50
C ALA A 709 17.03 51.69 -5.87
N ALA A 710 18.22 51.49 -5.31
CA ALA A 710 18.99 50.28 -5.52
C ALA A 710 18.32 49.13 -4.76
N HIS A 711 17.35 48.48 -5.38
CA HIS A 711 16.78 47.23 -4.87
C HIS A 711 17.80 46.10 -5.10
N GLY A 712 18.46 45.61 -4.04
CA GLY A 712 19.33 44.43 -4.19
C GLY A 712 20.41 44.17 -3.15
N GLY A 713 20.43 44.83 -1.99
CA GLY A 713 21.34 44.45 -0.89
C GLY A 713 22.85 44.57 -1.17
N ALA A 714 23.26 45.09 -2.31
CA ALA A 714 24.66 45.36 -2.63
C ALA A 714 24.97 46.83 -2.34
N GLN A 715 25.56 47.12 -1.19
CA GLN A 715 26.25 48.38 -0.95
C GLN A 715 27.72 48.26 -1.38
N VAL A 716 28.23 49.29 -2.05
CA VAL A 716 29.65 49.47 -2.40
C VAL A 716 30.37 50.16 -1.26
#